data_AF-A0A1H9CUM5-F1
#
_entry.id   AF-A0A1H9CUM5-F1
#
_cell.length_a   1.000
_cell.length_b   1.000
_cell.length_c   1.000
_cell.angle_alpha   90.00
_cell.angle_beta   90.00
_cell.angle_gamma   90.00
#
_symmetry.space_group_name_H-M   'P 1'
#
loop_
_entity.id
_entity.type
_entity.pdbx_description
1 polymer ?
#
loop_
_entity_poly.entity_id
_entity_poly.type
_entity_poly.pdbx_seq_one_letter_code
_entity_poly.pdbx_strand_id
1 'polypeptide(L)'
;MLTITLAYTSENQSTAHRLTGDLSSHVNFEHVVVGKANEGPVLADLLEPVETPVLVLISDDFLTNPNCMLRGRKIFDGQRETLPVFIRSHSYDAAADEVISRQTSLANQAEVMHYVNHWQDRYIDLRREAEELTAQGGESFKQYLKKIRETSTQAEELLHSLKDSWSLTEAQFAANHYHQLFIFAERPALWEEFKTFEEAPPIDVSDIPGLSMLGAGAPVQGEVEEQSLVSEAQTPPPMDDNDGPEPPKEKVAPMQGMDDQAGIWIERAWALFDDGDAASGLELLNAGREALPDQLSLHYHYALLLATTTGEATAAQREIEALLDKSPDHPDALFLNGELHEAGGRFQKARDNWENLSDVEPFYPDLNYRLGVLLADHFPEDYLDAAAYLRRATKAKEASGDAFYRYAVLLAGPVERRKKAIKQLKKAIEISPSHAAAHYQLAVLLHGQGELVGAQNAFKTAVGLDRAYDTPVNRQAFASAPAAVEMPEVVVAGTPAEEDALASLKKSIADLEAMIKDRDAAAAESSPAPASSPKIGSGKTVFISGATAGIGRATARALAEDGYRLILLGRRRERLSELEAELHEKHGVETYLLSIDVRDRDGLTAAIASLPEAWSTIDVLINNAGKAKGVDPIHEGSLDHWDEMIDVNLKGLLYLTRAITPGMVARKSGMVINVASTAGKEVYPNGNVYCATKHGVDALTRAMRLDLVKHGIRIGQVAPAMVEETEFSLVRYDGDAERAKIYGDFQPLRSPDVAESIRFMINQPRHVNILDIVLQGTQQASSTVVDRSGRERFAPEEE
;
A
#
# COMPACT_ATOMS: atom_id res chain seq x y z
N MET A 1 -15.71 -11.70 14.43
CA MET A 1 -15.27 -12.37 13.18
C MET A 1 -16.31 -12.21 12.11
N LEU A 2 -15.89 -11.75 10.95
CA LEU A 2 -16.65 -11.66 9.71
C LEU A 2 -16.59 -13.01 8.98
N THR A 3 -17.72 -13.55 8.52
CA THR A 3 -17.74 -14.83 7.77
C THR A 3 -17.89 -14.56 6.28
N ILE A 4 -16.98 -15.12 5.47
CA ILE A 4 -16.97 -14.98 4.01
C ILE A 4 -16.79 -16.36 3.38
N THR A 5 -17.52 -16.66 2.32
CA THR A 5 -17.26 -17.88 1.54
C THR A 5 -16.13 -17.65 0.54
N LEU A 6 -15.10 -18.48 0.59
CA LEU A 6 -13.94 -18.44 -0.30
C LEU A 6 -14.01 -19.56 -1.32
N ALA A 7 -14.32 -19.22 -2.58
CA ALA A 7 -14.44 -20.15 -3.70
C ALA A 7 -13.19 -20.15 -4.59
N TYR A 8 -12.63 -21.32 -4.86
CA TYR A 8 -11.39 -21.48 -5.64
C TYR A 8 -11.21 -22.91 -6.17
N THR A 9 -10.27 -23.11 -7.12
CA THR A 9 -9.91 -24.45 -7.60
C THR A 9 -8.89 -25.13 -6.69
N SER A 10 -8.81 -26.46 -6.70
CA SER A 10 -7.80 -27.22 -5.95
C SER A 10 -6.37 -26.73 -6.18
N GLU A 11 -6.06 -26.25 -7.38
CA GLU A 11 -4.77 -25.71 -7.82
C GLU A 11 -4.42 -24.38 -7.12
N ASN A 12 -5.43 -23.66 -6.60
CA ASN A 12 -5.25 -22.39 -5.89
C ASN A 12 -5.32 -22.53 -4.36
N GLN A 13 -5.28 -23.76 -3.83
CA GLN A 13 -5.42 -24.03 -2.40
C GLN A 13 -4.35 -23.36 -1.53
N SER A 14 -3.11 -23.26 -2.03
CA SER A 14 -2.04 -22.56 -1.32
C SER A 14 -2.35 -21.08 -1.12
N THR A 15 -2.87 -20.41 -2.15
CA THR A 15 -3.26 -19.00 -2.11
C THR A 15 -4.44 -18.80 -1.17
N ALA A 16 -5.45 -19.69 -1.23
CA ALA A 16 -6.59 -19.63 -0.33
C ALA A 16 -6.19 -19.80 1.15
N HIS A 17 -5.32 -20.75 1.47
CA HIS A 17 -4.85 -20.94 2.85
C HIS A 17 -3.98 -19.78 3.35
N ARG A 18 -3.17 -19.17 2.47
CA ARG A 18 -2.44 -17.95 2.81
C ARG A 18 -3.42 -16.84 3.20
N LEU A 19 -4.46 -16.60 2.40
CA LEU A 19 -5.49 -15.61 2.72
C LEU A 19 -6.20 -15.92 4.04
N THR A 20 -6.52 -17.19 4.30
CA THR A 20 -7.11 -17.60 5.58
C THR A 20 -6.19 -17.35 6.76
N GLY A 21 -4.88 -17.60 6.61
CA GLY A 21 -3.89 -17.27 7.62
C GLY A 21 -3.80 -15.77 7.89
N ASP A 22 -3.59 -14.99 6.82
CA ASP A 22 -3.42 -13.54 6.86
C ASP A 22 -4.61 -12.82 7.52
N LEU A 23 -5.83 -13.35 7.37
CA LEU A 23 -7.06 -12.72 7.87
C LEU A 23 -7.70 -13.44 9.07
N SER A 24 -7.05 -14.50 9.60
CA SER A 24 -7.63 -15.42 10.60
C SER A 24 -8.07 -14.76 11.91
N SER A 25 -7.51 -13.60 12.25
CA SER A 25 -7.86 -12.86 13.47
C SER A 25 -9.27 -12.26 13.41
N HIS A 26 -9.72 -11.83 12.23
CA HIS A 26 -10.97 -11.08 12.07
C HIS A 26 -11.93 -11.67 11.03
N VAL A 27 -11.45 -12.54 10.13
CA VAL A 27 -12.25 -13.17 9.08
C VAL A 27 -12.20 -14.69 9.20
N ASN A 28 -13.38 -15.31 9.18
CA ASN A 28 -13.54 -16.75 9.05
C ASN A 28 -13.94 -17.10 7.62
N PHE A 29 -13.11 -17.86 6.91
CA PHE A 29 -13.43 -18.30 5.56
C PHE A 29 -14.12 -19.67 5.54
N GLU A 30 -15.29 -19.71 4.90
CA GLU A 30 -15.95 -20.96 4.52
C GLU A 30 -15.46 -21.38 3.14
N HIS A 31 -14.63 -22.43 3.09
CA HIS A 31 -13.95 -22.84 1.86
C HIS A 31 -14.87 -23.67 0.95
N VAL A 32 -15.02 -23.22 -0.30
CA VAL A 32 -15.68 -23.96 -1.38
C VAL A 32 -14.63 -24.30 -2.44
N VAL A 33 -14.18 -25.55 -2.44
CA VAL A 33 -13.11 -26.03 -3.33
C VAL A 33 -13.69 -26.79 -4.50
N VAL A 34 -13.31 -26.38 -5.72
CA VAL A 34 -13.66 -27.07 -6.95
C VAL A 34 -12.49 -27.95 -7.38
N GLY A 35 -12.74 -29.25 -7.55
CA GLY A 35 -11.72 -30.19 -8.01
C GLY A 35 -11.33 -30.01 -9.49
N LYS A 36 -10.46 -30.91 -9.97
CA LYS A 36 -9.94 -30.90 -11.34
C LYS A 36 -11.05 -30.93 -12.40
N ALA A 37 -10.73 -30.50 -13.61
CA ALA A 37 -11.69 -30.31 -14.71
C ALA A 37 -12.66 -31.48 -14.99
N ASN A 38 -12.25 -32.72 -14.72
CA ASN A 38 -13.01 -33.93 -15.03
C ASN A 38 -13.74 -34.52 -13.82
N GLU A 39 -13.61 -33.93 -12.63
CA GLU A 39 -14.06 -34.51 -11.36
C GLU A 39 -14.80 -33.48 -10.51
N GLY A 40 -15.74 -33.94 -9.68
CA GLY A 40 -16.39 -33.10 -8.68
C GLY A 40 -17.59 -32.25 -9.17
N PRO A 41 -18.22 -31.53 -8.23
CA PRO A 41 -19.42 -30.74 -8.47
C PRO A 41 -19.14 -29.39 -9.17
N VAL A 42 -20.18 -28.82 -9.77
CA VAL A 42 -20.14 -27.51 -10.43
C VAL A 42 -20.23 -26.41 -9.37
N LEU A 43 -19.37 -25.39 -9.46
CA LEU A 43 -19.30 -24.30 -8.49
C LEU A 43 -20.63 -23.57 -8.31
N ALA A 44 -21.37 -23.35 -9.39
CA ALA A 44 -22.67 -22.71 -9.35
C ALA A 44 -23.70 -23.45 -8.47
N ASP A 45 -23.60 -24.78 -8.36
CA ASP A 45 -24.47 -25.56 -7.47
C ASP A 45 -23.99 -25.50 -6.02
N LEU A 46 -22.67 -25.53 -5.81
CA LEU A 46 -22.08 -25.41 -4.47
C LEU A 46 -22.40 -24.07 -3.81
N LEU A 47 -22.52 -23.01 -4.62
CA LEU A 47 -22.82 -21.66 -4.15
C LEU A 47 -24.32 -21.36 -4.09
N GLU A 48 -25.21 -22.25 -4.54
CA GLU A 48 -26.66 -22.04 -4.46
C GLU A 48 -27.17 -21.89 -3.01
N PRO A 49 -26.79 -22.73 -2.04
CA PRO A 49 -27.28 -22.63 -0.65
C PRO A 49 -26.52 -21.62 0.22
N VAL A 50 -25.44 -21.02 -0.27
CA VAL A 50 -24.65 -20.05 0.50
C VAL A 50 -25.50 -18.79 0.72
N GLU A 51 -25.34 -18.05 1.81
CA GLU A 51 -26.03 -16.74 2.00
C GLU A 51 -25.05 -15.60 2.26
N THR A 52 -23.82 -15.93 2.64
CA THR A 52 -22.73 -14.99 2.89
C THR A 52 -22.17 -14.37 1.59
N PRO A 53 -21.45 -13.24 1.70
CA PRO A 53 -20.66 -12.70 0.60
C PRO A 53 -19.64 -13.72 0.11
N VAL A 54 -19.44 -13.78 -1.21
CA VAL A 54 -18.55 -14.77 -1.83
C VAL A 54 -17.34 -14.09 -2.47
N LEU A 55 -16.15 -14.48 -2.00
CA LEU A 55 -14.87 -14.16 -2.61
C LEU A 55 -14.48 -15.28 -3.58
N VAL A 56 -14.25 -14.98 -4.85
CA VAL A 56 -13.88 -15.98 -5.87
C VAL A 56 -12.47 -15.72 -6.37
N LEU A 57 -11.56 -16.69 -6.19
CA LEU A 57 -10.22 -16.62 -6.76
C LEU A 57 -10.25 -17.10 -8.21
N ILE A 58 -9.91 -16.20 -9.14
CA ILE A 58 -9.90 -16.46 -10.58
C ILE A 58 -8.46 -16.59 -11.07
N SER A 59 -8.10 -17.80 -11.48
CA SER A 59 -6.82 -18.15 -12.10
C SER A 59 -7.03 -18.72 -13.51
N ASP A 60 -5.94 -19.02 -14.21
CA ASP A 60 -5.99 -19.75 -15.48
C ASP A 60 -6.66 -21.12 -15.32
N ASP A 61 -6.37 -21.81 -14.20
CA ASP A 61 -7.00 -23.07 -13.84
C ASP A 61 -8.50 -22.91 -13.61
N PHE A 62 -8.95 -21.78 -13.03
CA PHE A 62 -10.37 -21.48 -12.88
C PHE A 62 -11.05 -21.28 -14.24
N LEU A 63 -10.48 -20.43 -15.11
CA LEU A 63 -11.09 -20.04 -16.38
C LEU A 63 -11.11 -21.19 -17.42
N THR A 64 -10.27 -22.20 -17.23
CA THR A 64 -10.19 -23.40 -18.08
C THR A 64 -10.85 -24.64 -17.45
N ASN A 65 -11.38 -24.53 -16.22
CA ASN A 65 -12.07 -25.62 -15.54
C ASN A 65 -13.59 -25.57 -15.79
N PRO A 66 -14.19 -26.63 -16.36
CA PRO A 66 -15.60 -26.62 -16.72
C PRO A 66 -16.52 -26.71 -15.48
N ASN A 67 -16.03 -27.16 -14.32
CA ASN A 67 -16.80 -27.06 -13.07
C ASN A 67 -16.94 -25.60 -12.58
N CYS A 68 -15.99 -24.74 -12.91
CA CYS A 68 -16.02 -23.32 -12.55
C CYS A 68 -16.83 -22.50 -13.55
N MET A 69 -16.63 -22.77 -14.84
CA MET A 69 -17.21 -21.98 -15.93
C MET A 69 -18.67 -22.36 -16.24
N LEU A 70 -19.07 -23.61 -16.05
CA LEU A 70 -20.45 -24.04 -16.34
C LEU A 70 -21.45 -23.30 -15.44
N ARG A 71 -22.42 -22.62 -16.07
CA ARG A 71 -23.42 -21.78 -15.39
C ARG A 71 -22.81 -20.65 -14.53
N GLY A 72 -21.58 -20.24 -14.82
CA GLY A 72 -20.89 -19.19 -14.04
C GLY A 72 -21.63 -17.85 -13.97
N ARG A 73 -22.51 -17.55 -14.95
CA ARG A 73 -23.35 -16.34 -14.89
C ARG A 73 -24.30 -16.33 -13.68
N LYS A 74 -24.72 -17.50 -13.17
CA LYS A 74 -25.50 -17.57 -11.92
C LYS A 74 -24.71 -17.08 -10.70
N ILE A 75 -23.38 -17.16 -10.76
CA ILE A 75 -22.47 -16.71 -9.69
C ILE A 75 -22.29 -15.20 -9.79
N PHE A 76 -21.90 -14.69 -10.96
CA PHE A 76 -21.44 -13.30 -11.13
C PHE A 76 -22.53 -12.30 -11.55
N ASP A 77 -23.60 -12.76 -12.19
CA ASP A 77 -24.76 -11.93 -12.56
C ASP A 77 -25.93 -12.12 -11.58
N GLY A 78 -25.75 -12.93 -10.54
CA GLY A 78 -26.76 -13.21 -9.53
C GLY A 78 -27.04 -12.00 -8.63
N GLN A 79 -28.07 -12.13 -7.78
CA GLN A 79 -28.34 -11.11 -6.75
C GLN A 79 -27.32 -11.11 -5.61
N ARG A 80 -26.56 -12.21 -5.47
CA ARG A 80 -25.52 -12.35 -4.45
C ARG A 80 -24.33 -11.43 -4.75
N GLU A 81 -23.86 -10.74 -3.72
CA GLU A 81 -22.59 -10.02 -3.76
C GLU A 81 -21.43 -11.01 -3.95
N THR A 82 -20.75 -10.88 -5.09
CA THR A 82 -19.55 -11.65 -5.42
C THR A 82 -18.38 -10.71 -5.70
N LEU A 83 -17.22 -11.03 -5.14
CA LEU A 83 -15.95 -10.33 -5.38
C LEU A 83 -14.99 -11.27 -6.12
N PRO A 84 -14.80 -11.10 -7.44
CA PRO A 84 -13.77 -11.80 -8.18
C PRO A 84 -12.38 -11.19 -7.94
N VAL A 85 -11.41 -12.04 -7.58
CA VAL A 85 -10.00 -11.65 -7.41
C VAL A 85 -9.13 -12.46 -8.38
N PHE A 86 -8.51 -11.78 -9.34
CA PHE A 86 -7.62 -12.39 -10.31
C PHE A 86 -6.25 -12.67 -9.68
N ILE A 87 -5.89 -13.94 -9.61
CA ILE A 87 -4.65 -14.44 -9.00
C ILE A 87 -3.78 -15.13 -10.06
N ARG A 88 -2.50 -15.32 -9.76
CA ARG A 88 -1.58 -16.05 -10.64
C ARG A 88 -1.85 -17.56 -10.60
N SER A 89 -1.80 -18.22 -11.75
CA SER A 89 -1.72 -19.68 -11.81
C SER A 89 -0.26 -20.13 -11.77
N HIS A 90 -0.04 -21.33 -11.22
CA HIS A 90 1.29 -21.94 -11.12
C HIS A 90 1.22 -23.34 -11.71
N SER A 91 1.93 -23.57 -12.81
CA SER A 91 2.03 -24.88 -13.46
C SER A 91 3.47 -25.35 -13.48
N TYR A 92 3.71 -26.61 -13.16
CA TYR A 92 5.04 -27.20 -13.28
C TYR A 92 5.25 -27.73 -14.70
N ASP A 93 6.27 -27.21 -15.39
CA ASP A 93 6.73 -27.72 -16.67
C ASP A 93 7.77 -28.81 -16.42
N ALA A 94 7.37 -30.06 -16.62
CA ALA A 94 8.23 -31.23 -16.41
C ALA A 94 9.38 -31.34 -17.44
N ALA A 95 9.28 -30.67 -18.60
CA ALA A 95 10.33 -30.66 -19.60
C ALA A 95 11.40 -29.61 -19.29
N ALA A 96 11.00 -28.48 -18.69
CA ALA A 96 11.90 -27.42 -18.24
C ALA A 96 12.36 -27.58 -16.78
N ASP A 97 11.72 -28.45 -15.99
CA ASP A 97 11.90 -28.58 -14.53
C ASP A 97 11.68 -27.24 -13.78
N GLU A 98 10.71 -26.45 -14.25
CA GLU A 98 10.44 -25.10 -13.74
C GLU A 98 8.96 -24.92 -13.39
N VAL A 99 8.68 -24.12 -12.35
CA VAL A 99 7.32 -23.65 -12.05
C VAL A 99 7.05 -22.39 -12.87
N ILE A 100 6.22 -22.53 -13.89
CA ILE A 100 5.74 -21.40 -14.69
C ILE A 100 4.61 -20.72 -13.94
N SER A 101 4.82 -19.45 -13.58
CA SER A 101 3.76 -18.59 -13.04
C SER A 101 3.14 -17.79 -14.18
N ARG A 102 1.82 -17.86 -14.36
CA ARG A 102 1.09 -17.10 -15.37
C ARG A 102 0.15 -16.11 -14.71
N GLN A 103 0.20 -14.87 -15.18
CA GLN A 103 -0.73 -13.83 -14.76
C GLN A 103 -2.07 -14.02 -15.48
N THR A 104 -3.15 -14.19 -14.72
CA THR A 104 -4.51 -14.26 -15.26
C THR A 104 -5.10 -12.86 -15.36
N SER A 105 -5.65 -12.50 -16.52
CA SER A 105 -6.27 -11.20 -16.79
C SER A 105 -7.36 -11.33 -17.86
N LEU A 106 -8.36 -10.45 -17.79
CA LEU A 106 -9.39 -10.26 -18.83
C LEU A 106 -9.50 -8.77 -19.24
N ALA A 107 -8.43 -8.00 -19.10
CA ALA A 107 -8.41 -6.55 -19.29
C ALA A 107 -8.76 -6.14 -20.73
N ASN A 108 -8.37 -6.94 -21.73
CA ASN A 108 -8.57 -6.62 -23.14
C ASN A 108 -9.35 -7.70 -23.91
N GLN A 109 -9.64 -7.46 -25.20
CA GLN A 109 -10.42 -8.40 -26.01
C GLN A 109 -9.61 -9.65 -26.37
N ALA A 110 -8.29 -9.53 -26.56
CA ALA A 110 -7.43 -10.66 -26.90
C ALA A 110 -7.40 -11.69 -25.76
N GLU A 111 -7.32 -11.23 -24.52
CA GLU A 111 -7.37 -12.08 -23.32
C GLU A 111 -8.73 -12.78 -23.17
N VAL A 112 -9.84 -12.10 -23.44
CA VAL A 112 -11.16 -12.76 -23.48
C VAL A 112 -11.19 -13.82 -24.58
N MET A 113 -10.76 -13.47 -25.78
CA MET A 113 -10.77 -14.39 -26.92
C MET A 113 -9.85 -15.59 -26.71
N HIS A 114 -8.75 -15.45 -25.97
CA HIS A 114 -7.88 -16.57 -25.60
C HIS A 114 -8.68 -17.68 -24.90
N TYR A 115 -9.48 -17.33 -23.90
CA TYR A 115 -10.30 -18.30 -23.16
C TYR A 115 -11.55 -18.75 -23.94
N VAL A 116 -12.15 -17.88 -24.77
CA VAL A 116 -13.23 -18.29 -25.67
C VAL A 116 -12.76 -19.37 -26.65
N ASN A 117 -11.62 -19.14 -27.30
CA ASN A 117 -11.04 -20.09 -28.24
C ASN A 117 -10.66 -21.39 -27.55
N HIS A 118 -10.09 -21.33 -26.33
CA HIS A 118 -9.83 -22.53 -25.53
C HIS A 118 -11.06 -23.42 -25.40
N TRP A 119 -12.23 -22.85 -25.09
CA TRP A 119 -13.46 -23.61 -24.94
C TRP A 119 -14.05 -24.11 -26.28
N GLN A 120 -13.88 -23.35 -27.36
CA GLN A 120 -14.31 -23.78 -28.70
C GLN A 120 -13.45 -24.94 -29.21
N ASP A 121 -12.13 -24.80 -29.14
CA ASP A 121 -11.16 -25.81 -29.57
C ASP A 121 -11.33 -27.10 -28.76
N ARG A 122 -11.42 -26.99 -27.43
CA ARG A 122 -11.64 -28.15 -26.54
C ARG A 122 -12.91 -28.92 -26.88
N TYR A 123 -13.99 -28.24 -27.27
CA TYR A 123 -15.22 -28.91 -27.70
C TYR A 123 -15.07 -29.59 -29.06
N ILE A 124 -14.39 -28.93 -30.02
CA ILE A 124 -14.14 -29.48 -31.36
C ILE A 124 -13.29 -30.74 -31.28
N ASP A 125 -12.19 -30.71 -30.51
CA ASP A 125 -11.27 -31.83 -30.36
C ASP A 125 -11.96 -33.04 -29.71
N LEU A 126 -12.64 -32.83 -28.57
CA LEU A 126 -13.39 -33.90 -27.90
C LEU A 126 -14.52 -34.48 -28.78
N ARG A 127 -15.12 -33.67 -29.66
CA ARG A 127 -16.14 -34.14 -30.60
C ARG A 127 -15.54 -34.98 -31.74
N ARG A 128 -14.35 -34.63 -32.23
CA ARG A 128 -13.64 -35.42 -33.27
C ARG A 128 -13.22 -36.78 -32.73
N GLU A 129 -12.75 -36.82 -31.49
CA GLU A 129 -12.36 -38.06 -30.80
C GLU A 129 -13.57 -38.88 -30.30
N ALA A 130 -14.78 -38.30 -30.32
CA ALA A 130 -15.98 -38.95 -29.81
C ALA A 130 -16.33 -40.25 -30.56
N GLU A 131 -16.05 -40.37 -31.86
CA GLU A 131 -16.32 -41.62 -32.59
C GLU A 131 -15.48 -42.81 -32.08
N GLU A 132 -14.25 -42.55 -31.61
CA GLU A 132 -13.35 -43.57 -31.06
C GLU A 132 -13.54 -43.77 -29.54
N LEU A 133 -13.72 -42.68 -28.78
CA LEU A 133 -13.85 -42.71 -27.32
C LEU A 133 -15.23 -43.17 -26.82
N THR A 134 -16.31 -43.00 -27.60
CA THR A 134 -17.65 -43.46 -27.19
C THR A 134 -17.72 -45.01 -27.14
N ALA A 135 -16.80 -45.70 -27.82
CA ALA A 135 -16.67 -47.16 -27.74
C ALA A 135 -15.98 -47.64 -26.44
N GLN A 136 -15.20 -46.78 -25.76
CA GLN A 136 -14.43 -47.12 -24.55
C GLN A 136 -14.93 -46.41 -23.27
N GLY A 137 -15.55 -45.23 -23.39
CA GLY A 137 -15.86 -44.31 -22.27
C GLY A 137 -17.32 -44.23 -21.81
N GLY A 138 -18.25 -44.96 -22.42
CA GLY A 138 -19.64 -45.10 -21.92
C GLY A 138 -20.43 -43.79 -21.71
N GLU A 139 -21.37 -43.79 -20.75
CA GLU A 139 -22.28 -42.68 -20.43
C GLU A 139 -21.59 -41.48 -19.75
N SER A 140 -20.52 -41.71 -19.00
CA SER A 140 -19.75 -40.65 -18.32
C SER A 140 -19.05 -39.72 -19.31
N PHE A 141 -18.48 -40.26 -20.40
CA PHE A 141 -17.91 -39.44 -21.48
C PHE A 141 -18.97 -38.59 -22.16
N LYS A 142 -20.19 -39.11 -22.38
CA LYS A 142 -21.30 -38.32 -22.95
C LYS A 142 -21.72 -37.17 -22.03
N GLN A 143 -21.78 -37.40 -20.72
CA GLN A 143 -22.07 -36.36 -19.73
C GLN A 143 -20.98 -35.29 -19.70
N TYR A 144 -19.71 -35.70 -19.75
CA TYR A 144 -18.58 -34.77 -19.82
C TYR A 144 -18.58 -33.95 -21.13
N LEU A 145 -18.79 -34.59 -22.28
CA LEU A 145 -18.91 -33.92 -23.58
C LEU A 145 -20.08 -32.92 -23.60
N LYS A 146 -21.22 -33.28 -22.99
CA LYS A 146 -22.37 -32.38 -22.82
C LYS A 146 -21.99 -31.15 -21.98
N LYS A 147 -21.30 -31.36 -20.86
CA LYS A 147 -20.80 -30.29 -19.98
C LYS A 147 -19.84 -29.34 -20.73
N ILE A 148 -18.90 -29.87 -21.50
CA ILE A 148 -17.97 -29.06 -22.30
C ILE A 148 -18.71 -28.26 -23.39
N ARG A 149 -19.68 -28.89 -24.07
CA ARG A 149 -20.53 -28.19 -25.05
C ARG A 149 -21.28 -27.02 -24.43
N GLU A 150 -21.93 -27.23 -23.29
CA GLU A 150 -22.69 -26.20 -22.59
C GLU A 150 -21.77 -25.08 -22.11
N THR A 151 -20.60 -25.42 -21.56
CA THR A 151 -19.59 -24.44 -21.14
C THR A 151 -19.11 -23.60 -22.31
N SER A 152 -18.75 -24.23 -23.43
CA SER A 152 -18.28 -23.56 -24.65
C SER A 152 -19.32 -22.59 -25.22
N THR A 153 -20.60 -22.95 -25.14
CA THR A 153 -21.70 -22.09 -25.61
C THR A 153 -21.87 -20.84 -24.74
N GLN A 154 -21.56 -20.92 -23.44
CA GLN A 154 -21.77 -19.83 -22.47
C GLN A 154 -20.49 -19.04 -22.14
N ALA A 155 -19.31 -19.56 -22.49
CA ALA A 155 -18.02 -19.03 -22.08
C ALA A 155 -17.82 -17.58 -22.50
N GLU A 156 -18.17 -17.24 -23.75
CA GLU A 156 -17.99 -15.87 -24.26
C GLU A 156 -18.80 -14.85 -23.45
N GLU A 157 -20.09 -15.09 -23.23
CA GLU A 157 -20.93 -14.17 -22.45
C GLU A 157 -20.44 -14.05 -21.01
N LEU A 158 -20.06 -15.17 -20.37
CA LEU A 158 -19.54 -15.18 -19.01
C LEU A 158 -18.23 -14.39 -18.90
N LEU A 159 -17.27 -14.60 -19.80
CA LEU A 159 -15.97 -13.93 -19.77
C LEU A 159 -16.12 -12.42 -19.99
N HIS A 160 -17.05 -12.00 -20.86
CA HIS A 160 -17.38 -10.59 -21.01
C HIS A 160 -18.04 -10.02 -19.75
N SER A 161 -18.94 -10.76 -19.11
CA SER A 161 -19.54 -10.33 -17.84
C SER A 161 -18.48 -10.17 -16.74
N LEU A 162 -17.59 -11.16 -16.58
CA LEU A 162 -16.49 -11.12 -15.62
C LEU A 162 -15.54 -9.96 -15.87
N LYS A 163 -15.18 -9.70 -17.13
CA LYS A 163 -14.38 -8.54 -17.52
C LYS A 163 -15.02 -7.22 -17.11
N ASP A 164 -16.34 -7.11 -17.24
CA ASP A 164 -17.08 -5.88 -16.92
C ASP A 164 -17.48 -5.77 -15.42
N SER A 165 -17.45 -6.90 -14.69
CA SER A 165 -17.77 -7.00 -13.27
C SER A 165 -16.75 -6.26 -12.40
N TRP A 166 -17.16 -5.75 -11.23
CA TRP A 166 -16.18 -5.23 -10.26
C TRP A 166 -15.30 -6.36 -9.78
N SER A 167 -14.00 -6.27 -10.00
CA SER A 167 -13.00 -7.30 -9.75
C SER A 167 -11.67 -6.66 -9.38
N LEU A 168 -10.83 -7.41 -8.67
CA LEU A 168 -9.54 -6.92 -8.20
C LEU A 168 -8.43 -7.82 -8.73
N THR A 169 -7.26 -7.26 -8.99
CA THR A 169 -6.04 -8.07 -9.07
C THR A 169 -5.60 -8.50 -7.67
N GLU A 170 -4.77 -9.53 -7.54
CA GLU A 170 -4.21 -9.95 -6.25
C GLU A 170 -3.53 -8.80 -5.50
N ALA A 171 -2.79 -7.93 -6.20
CA ALA A 171 -2.14 -6.76 -5.62
C ALA A 171 -3.16 -5.71 -5.12
N GLN A 172 -4.21 -5.44 -5.89
CA GLN A 172 -5.28 -4.52 -5.47
C GLN A 172 -6.08 -5.08 -4.30
N PHE A 173 -6.26 -6.40 -4.24
CA PHE A 173 -6.96 -7.05 -3.14
C PHE A 173 -6.15 -7.02 -1.83
N ALA A 174 -4.83 -7.22 -1.91
CA ALA A 174 -3.95 -7.18 -0.73
C ALA A 174 -3.59 -5.76 -0.27
N ALA A 175 -3.84 -4.75 -1.10
CA ALA A 175 -3.53 -3.36 -0.78
C ALA A 175 -4.26 -2.90 0.49
N ASN A 176 -3.60 -2.02 1.24
CA ASN A 176 -4.12 -1.42 2.47
C ASN A 176 -4.68 -2.47 3.46
N HIS A 177 -3.93 -3.53 3.75
CA HIS A 177 -4.34 -4.61 4.66
C HIS A 177 -5.71 -5.21 4.32
N TYR A 178 -5.94 -5.50 3.03
CA TYR A 178 -7.18 -6.08 2.53
C TYR A 178 -8.44 -5.20 2.74
N HIS A 179 -8.31 -3.86 2.85
CA HIS A 179 -9.44 -2.96 3.15
C HIS A 179 -10.65 -3.16 2.23
N GLN A 180 -10.41 -3.40 0.94
CA GLN A 180 -11.44 -3.69 -0.05
C GLN A 180 -12.34 -4.89 0.31
N LEU A 181 -11.82 -5.88 1.04
CA LEU A 181 -12.60 -7.01 1.55
C LEU A 181 -13.62 -6.56 2.60
N PHE A 182 -13.19 -5.73 3.53
CA PHE A 182 -14.01 -5.22 4.63
C PHE A 182 -15.02 -4.20 4.13
N ILE A 183 -14.64 -3.35 3.16
CA ILE A 183 -15.61 -2.54 2.44
C ILE A 183 -16.60 -3.47 1.77
N PHE A 184 -16.18 -4.40 0.92
CA PHE A 184 -17.07 -5.34 0.22
C PHE A 184 -18.05 -6.06 1.16
N ALA A 185 -17.58 -6.50 2.31
CA ALA A 185 -18.38 -7.20 3.31
C ALA A 185 -19.20 -6.28 4.24
N GLU A 186 -19.22 -4.97 3.97
CA GLU A 186 -19.97 -3.96 4.72
C GLU A 186 -19.55 -3.86 6.19
N ARG A 187 -18.23 -3.93 6.45
CA ARG A 187 -17.62 -3.85 7.79
C ARG A 187 -16.29 -3.08 7.84
N PRO A 188 -16.21 -1.82 7.39
CA PRO A 188 -14.98 -1.03 7.42
C PRO A 188 -14.33 -0.85 8.83
N ALA A 189 -15.05 -0.77 9.95
CA ALA A 189 -14.43 -0.65 11.28
C ALA A 189 -13.66 -1.89 11.69
N LEU A 190 -14.13 -3.08 11.27
CA LEU A 190 -13.38 -4.32 11.49
C LEU A 190 -12.03 -4.30 10.79
N TRP A 191 -11.86 -3.48 9.74
CA TRP A 191 -10.57 -3.30 9.10
C TRP A 191 -9.61 -2.49 9.98
N GLU A 192 -10.04 -1.43 10.66
CA GLU A 192 -9.15 -0.68 11.57
C GLU A 192 -8.73 -1.54 12.77
N GLU A 193 -9.63 -2.39 13.30
CA GLU A 193 -9.26 -3.41 14.30
C GLU A 193 -8.22 -4.39 13.76
N PHE A 194 -8.45 -4.92 12.55
CA PHE A 194 -7.54 -5.85 11.89
C PHE A 194 -6.17 -5.24 11.61
N LYS A 195 -6.14 -4.04 11.03
CA LYS A 195 -4.93 -3.28 10.73
C LYS A 195 -4.18 -2.95 12.01
N THR A 196 -4.87 -2.49 13.04
CA THR A 196 -4.25 -2.23 14.35
C THR A 196 -3.69 -3.51 14.96
N PHE A 197 -4.39 -4.64 14.81
CA PHE A 197 -3.91 -5.95 15.27
C PHE A 197 -2.65 -6.41 14.52
N GLU A 198 -2.61 -6.25 13.19
CA GLU A 198 -1.42 -6.54 12.38
C GLU A 198 -0.25 -5.59 12.70
N GLU A 199 -0.54 -4.33 13.00
CA GLU A 199 0.44 -3.31 13.37
C GLU A 199 0.80 -3.33 14.87
N ALA A 200 0.08 -4.12 15.69
CA ALA A 200 0.29 -4.18 17.12
C ALA A 200 1.67 -4.80 17.44
N PRO A 201 2.43 -4.21 18.37
CA PRO A 201 3.67 -4.83 18.82
C PRO A 201 3.37 -6.21 19.44
N PRO A 202 4.27 -7.20 19.29
CA PRO A 202 4.03 -8.53 19.84
C PRO A 202 3.76 -8.45 21.34
N ILE A 203 2.69 -9.12 21.78
CA ILE A 203 2.31 -9.21 23.19
C ILE A 203 3.45 -9.87 23.95
N ASP A 204 3.91 -9.23 25.03
CA ASP A 204 4.89 -9.81 25.93
C ASP A 204 4.26 -10.98 26.70
N VAL A 205 4.59 -12.19 26.29
CA VAL A 205 4.08 -13.44 26.86
C VAL A 205 4.95 -13.98 28.00
N SER A 206 5.95 -13.21 28.46
CA SER A 206 6.86 -13.60 29.55
C SER A 206 6.14 -13.97 30.84
N ASP A 207 4.96 -13.38 31.07
CA ASP A 207 4.24 -13.44 32.34
C ASP A 207 3.02 -14.39 32.32
N ILE A 208 2.77 -15.11 31.21
CA ILE A 208 1.66 -16.08 31.14
C ILE A 208 2.08 -17.42 31.77
N PRO A 209 1.52 -17.81 32.93
CA PRO A 209 1.92 -19.04 33.61
C PRO A 209 1.49 -20.27 32.80
N GLY A 210 2.44 -21.11 32.37
CA GLY A 210 2.19 -22.38 31.67
C GLY A 210 2.68 -22.44 30.22
N LEU A 211 3.05 -21.31 29.60
CA LEU A 211 3.64 -21.28 28.25
C LEU A 211 5.15 -21.61 28.24
N SER A 212 5.80 -21.66 29.40
CA SER A 212 7.18 -22.12 29.57
C SER A 212 7.38 -23.63 29.36
N MET A 213 6.31 -24.41 29.23
CA MET A 213 6.35 -25.86 29.03
C MET A 213 6.50 -26.28 27.56
N LEU A 214 6.47 -25.33 26.61
CA LEU A 214 6.68 -25.60 25.17
C LEU A 214 8.08 -25.11 24.71
N GLY A 215 9.12 -25.60 25.40
CA GLY A 215 10.43 -25.92 24.83
C GLY A 215 11.34 -24.80 24.31
N ALA A 216 12.41 -24.51 25.08
CA ALA A 216 13.79 -24.52 24.58
C ALA A 216 14.83 -24.57 25.74
N GLY A 217 15.48 -25.73 25.92
CA GLY A 217 16.89 -25.89 26.33
C GLY A 217 17.35 -25.49 27.75
N ALA A 218 17.52 -26.46 28.64
CA ALA A 218 18.28 -26.33 29.90
C ALA A 218 19.82 -26.36 29.67
N PRO A 219 20.67 -25.91 30.64
CA PRO A 219 21.12 -26.86 31.66
C PRO A 219 21.28 -26.30 33.11
N VAL A 220 20.74 -27.10 34.05
CA VAL A 220 21.26 -27.57 35.37
C VAL A 220 22.03 -26.62 36.32
N GLN A 221 21.48 -26.36 37.52
CA GLN A 221 21.91 -26.92 38.84
C GLN A 221 21.38 -26.08 40.01
N GLY A 222 20.76 -26.74 41.00
CA GLY A 222 20.47 -26.16 42.33
C GLY A 222 19.18 -26.68 42.95
N GLU A 223 19.27 -27.81 43.65
CA GLU A 223 18.23 -28.36 44.53
C GLU A 223 17.89 -27.39 45.66
N VAL A 224 16.59 -27.14 45.95
CA VAL A 224 16.01 -27.16 47.32
C VAL A 224 14.51 -27.51 47.21
N GLU A 225 14.07 -28.32 48.16
CA GLU A 225 12.83 -29.10 48.31
C GLU A 225 11.50 -28.31 48.35
N GLU A 226 10.46 -28.94 47.79
CA GLU A 226 9.03 -28.66 48.02
C GLU A 226 8.55 -29.17 49.40
N GLN A 227 7.69 -28.40 50.08
CA GLN A 227 6.56 -28.92 50.87
C GLN A 227 5.36 -27.93 50.87
N SER A 228 4.41 -28.11 49.94
CA SER A 228 3.06 -28.71 50.14
C SER A 228 2.47 -28.63 51.60
N LEU A 229 1.20 -28.36 51.97
CA LEU A 229 -0.15 -28.47 51.37
C LEU A 229 -1.22 -27.79 52.31
N VAL A 230 -2.26 -27.18 51.71
CA VAL A 230 -3.73 -27.30 51.98
C VAL A 230 -4.36 -26.76 53.28
N SER A 231 -5.37 -25.86 53.13
CA SER A 231 -6.80 -26.20 53.33
C SER A 231 -7.75 -25.01 53.12
N GLU A 232 -8.72 -25.18 52.23
CA GLU A 232 -10.02 -24.51 52.27
C GLU A 232 -10.94 -25.25 53.24
N ALA A 233 -11.73 -24.50 54.03
CA ALA A 233 -13.09 -24.90 54.41
C ALA A 233 -13.90 -23.70 54.91
N GLN A 234 -15.14 -23.62 54.42
CA GLN A 234 -16.15 -22.60 54.59
C GLN A 234 -16.85 -22.61 55.98
N THR A 235 -17.24 -21.39 56.43
CA THR A 235 -18.43 -20.92 57.20
C THR A 235 -19.20 -21.84 58.17
N PRO A 236 -19.73 -21.31 59.32
CA PRO A 236 -21.13 -20.80 59.32
C PRO A 236 -21.46 -19.61 60.29
N PRO A 237 -22.68 -19.02 60.22
CA PRO A 237 -23.18 -17.83 60.95
C PRO A 237 -24.16 -18.27 62.11
N PRO A 238 -25.19 -17.53 62.61
CA PRO A 238 -25.63 -16.11 62.55
C PRO A 238 -26.15 -15.52 63.91
N MET A 239 -26.82 -14.35 63.82
CA MET A 239 -27.89 -13.73 64.67
C MET A 239 -27.50 -12.47 65.48
N ASP A 240 -28.36 -11.46 65.69
CA ASP A 240 -29.47 -10.80 64.97
C ASP A 240 -29.90 -9.58 65.84
N ASP A 241 -30.79 -8.75 65.31
CA ASP A 241 -31.72 -7.77 65.94
C ASP A 241 -31.28 -6.29 66.09
N ASN A 242 -32.07 -5.26 65.76
CA ASN A 242 -33.33 -5.13 64.99
C ASN A 242 -33.70 -3.62 64.85
N ASP A 243 -34.75 -3.37 64.05
CA ASP A 243 -35.75 -2.28 64.01
C ASP A 243 -35.66 -1.18 62.93
N GLY A 244 -36.63 -1.26 61.98
CA GLY A 244 -36.82 -0.51 60.72
C GLY A 244 -37.59 0.84 60.83
N PRO A 245 -38.54 1.21 59.93
CA PRO A 245 -39.20 0.47 58.83
C PRO A 245 -39.27 1.18 57.43
N GLU A 246 -39.40 0.38 56.36
CA GLU A 246 -39.91 0.71 54.99
C GLU A 246 -41.47 0.66 54.94
N PRO A 247 -42.25 1.14 53.92
CA PRO A 247 -42.20 0.76 52.47
C PRO A 247 -42.82 1.85 51.49
N PRO A 248 -43.30 1.63 50.23
CA PRO A 248 -43.37 0.40 49.40
C PRO A 248 -42.94 0.50 47.91
N LYS A 249 -42.78 -0.67 47.29
CA LYS A 249 -42.72 -0.90 45.82
C LYS A 249 -44.12 -1.12 45.25
N GLU A 250 -44.45 -0.46 44.14
CA GLU A 250 -45.58 -0.82 43.27
C GLU A 250 -45.13 -0.94 41.80
N LYS A 251 -45.70 -1.92 41.08
CA LYS A 251 -45.47 -2.20 39.66
C LYS A 251 -46.18 -1.14 38.80
N VAL A 252 -45.51 -0.56 37.79
CA VAL A 252 -46.17 0.19 36.71
C VAL A 252 -45.60 -0.23 35.35
N ALA A 253 -46.50 -0.36 34.38
CA ALA A 253 -46.28 -0.67 32.96
C ALA A 253 -45.59 0.52 32.22
N PRO A 254 -45.31 0.43 30.90
CA PRO A 254 -44.21 1.17 30.25
C PRO A 254 -44.38 2.70 30.31
N MET A 255 -43.31 3.44 30.59
CA MET A 255 -43.29 4.91 30.50
C MET A 255 -43.30 5.34 29.02
N GLN A 256 -44.50 5.40 28.44
CA GLN A 256 -44.83 6.27 27.31
C GLN A 256 -45.09 7.67 27.90
N GLY A 257 -44.23 8.66 27.64
CA GLY A 257 -44.51 10.05 28.04
C GLY A 257 -43.34 11.03 28.04
N MET A 258 -42.07 10.58 28.05
CA MET A 258 -40.91 11.50 27.99
C MET A 258 -40.44 11.77 26.55
N ASP A 259 -40.54 10.80 25.65
CA ASP A 259 -40.17 10.98 24.23
C ASP A 259 -41.14 11.92 23.49
N ASP A 260 -42.43 11.90 23.86
CA ASP A 260 -43.43 12.80 23.30
C ASP A 260 -43.12 14.28 23.63
N GLN A 261 -42.54 14.54 24.81
CA GLN A 261 -42.19 15.90 25.22
C GLN A 261 -40.98 16.43 24.46
N ALA A 262 -39.94 15.61 24.26
CA ALA A 262 -38.80 15.99 23.41
C ALA A 262 -39.25 16.25 21.95
N GLY A 263 -40.10 15.37 21.40
CA GLY A 263 -40.66 15.52 20.06
C GLY A 263 -41.42 16.84 19.86
N ILE A 264 -42.25 17.25 20.82
CA ILE A 264 -43.00 18.53 20.76
C ILE A 264 -42.05 19.74 20.70
N TRP A 265 -40.94 19.70 21.45
CA TRP A 265 -39.99 20.80 21.49
C TRP A 265 -39.22 20.90 20.17
N ILE A 266 -38.82 19.74 19.61
CA ILE A 266 -38.18 19.65 18.30
C ILE A 266 -39.12 20.18 17.21
N GLU A 267 -40.35 19.68 17.13
CA GLU A 267 -41.33 20.08 16.11
C GLU A 267 -41.60 21.59 16.15
N ARG A 268 -41.79 22.15 17.36
CA ARG A 268 -42.01 23.59 17.53
C ARG A 268 -40.78 24.43 17.18
N ALA A 269 -39.58 23.96 17.50
CA ALA A 269 -38.35 24.67 17.18
C ALA A 269 -38.12 24.75 15.67
N TRP A 270 -38.39 23.65 14.95
CA TRP A 270 -38.33 23.64 13.49
C TRP A 270 -39.45 24.47 12.86
N ALA A 271 -40.66 24.47 13.41
CA ALA A 271 -41.72 25.37 12.95
C ALA A 271 -41.33 26.85 13.10
N LEU A 272 -40.71 27.24 14.23
CA LEU A 272 -40.18 28.59 14.43
C LEU A 272 -39.07 28.92 13.43
N PHE A 273 -38.16 27.98 13.16
CA PHE A 273 -37.13 28.13 12.13
C PHE A 273 -37.74 28.34 10.73
N ASP A 274 -38.72 27.53 10.35
CA ASP A 274 -39.42 27.62 9.07
C ASP A 274 -40.17 28.95 8.90
N ASP A 275 -40.69 29.49 10.01
CA ASP A 275 -41.31 30.83 10.08
C ASP A 275 -40.29 31.98 10.09
N GLY A 276 -38.98 31.67 10.04
CA GLY A 276 -37.88 32.63 10.00
C GLY A 276 -37.38 33.11 11.37
N ASP A 277 -37.88 32.54 12.47
CA ASP A 277 -37.47 32.83 13.84
C ASP A 277 -36.56 31.73 14.43
N ALA A 278 -35.40 31.59 13.80
CA ALA A 278 -34.35 30.66 14.22
C ALA A 278 -33.88 30.86 15.67
N ALA A 279 -33.86 32.11 16.15
CA ALA A 279 -33.37 32.44 17.48
C ALA A 279 -34.29 31.85 18.57
N SER A 280 -35.61 32.05 18.43
CA SER A 280 -36.57 31.43 19.34
C SER A 280 -36.57 29.91 19.25
N GLY A 281 -36.34 29.35 18.05
CA GLY A 281 -36.18 27.90 17.87
C GLY A 281 -34.97 27.34 18.64
N LEU A 282 -33.83 28.03 18.60
CA LEU A 282 -32.63 27.67 19.36
C LEU A 282 -32.82 27.80 20.86
N GLU A 283 -33.42 28.90 21.33
CA GLU A 283 -33.73 29.08 22.75
C GLU A 283 -34.65 27.96 23.26
N LEU A 284 -35.65 27.59 22.46
CA LEU A 284 -36.55 26.48 22.78
C LEU A 284 -35.78 25.17 22.91
N LEU A 285 -34.96 24.81 21.91
CA LEU A 285 -34.16 23.58 21.98
C LEU A 285 -33.16 23.59 23.15
N ASN A 286 -32.53 24.73 23.46
CA ASN A 286 -31.63 24.85 24.60
C ASN A 286 -32.34 24.58 25.92
N ALA A 287 -33.49 25.22 26.14
CA ALA A 287 -34.30 24.97 27.33
C ALA A 287 -34.77 23.49 27.40
N GLY A 288 -34.93 22.83 26.26
CA GLY A 288 -35.38 21.44 26.18
C GLY A 288 -34.30 20.50 26.67
N ARG A 289 -33.07 20.74 26.21
CA ARG A 289 -31.88 20.01 26.64
C ARG A 289 -31.56 20.24 28.11
N GLU A 290 -31.76 21.44 28.63
CA GLU A 290 -31.61 21.72 30.06
C GLU A 290 -32.65 20.98 30.91
N ALA A 291 -33.89 20.88 30.42
CA ALA A 291 -34.97 20.17 31.10
C ALA A 291 -34.83 18.64 31.00
N LEU A 292 -34.29 18.14 29.89
CA LEU A 292 -34.16 16.71 29.56
C LEU A 292 -32.73 16.40 29.06
N PRO A 293 -31.71 16.45 29.93
CA PRO A 293 -30.29 16.34 29.53
C PRO A 293 -29.84 14.97 29.01
N ASP A 294 -30.70 13.95 29.19
CA ASP A 294 -30.45 12.59 28.71
C ASP A 294 -31.14 12.30 27.36
N GLN A 295 -31.96 13.24 26.86
CA GLN A 295 -32.67 13.09 25.58
C GLN A 295 -31.80 13.52 24.40
N LEU A 296 -31.03 12.57 23.85
CA LEU A 296 -30.04 12.82 22.79
C LEU A 296 -30.61 13.50 21.53
N SER A 297 -31.88 13.26 21.20
CA SER A 297 -32.56 13.90 20.06
C SER A 297 -32.61 15.43 20.19
N LEU A 298 -32.80 15.96 21.40
CA LEU A 298 -32.79 17.40 21.65
C LEU A 298 -31.39 17.98 21.46
N HIS A 299 -30.35 17.25 21.88
CA HIS A 299 -28.95 17.63 21.67
C HIS A 299 -28.60 17.67 20.19
N TYR A 300 -28.97 16.62 19.44
CA TYR A 300 -28.78 16.55 18.00
C TYR A 300 -29.48 17.71 17.27
N HIS A 301 -30.78 17.91 17.51
CA HIS A 301 -31.53 18.95 16.81
C HIS A 301 -31.09 20.36 17.20
N TYR A 302 -30.66 20.60 18.43
CA TYR A 302 -30.04 21.88 18.80
C TYR A 302 -28.76 22.13 18.00
N ALA A 303 -27.87 21.14 17.93
CA ALA A 303 -26.62 21.29 17.18
C ALA A 303 -26.86 21.47 15.69
N LEU A 304 -27.82 20.73 15.12
CA LEU A 304 -28.23 20.86 13.73
C LEU A 304 -28.78 22.26 13.46
N LEU A 305 -29.68 22.76 14.30
CA LEU A 305 -30.23 24.12 14.15
C LEU A 305 -29.15 25.18 14.35
N LEU A 306 -28.20 24.97 15.25
CA LEU A 306 -27.09 25.89 15.50
C LEU A 306 -26.17 25.98 14.28
N ALA A 307 -25.86 24.84 13.67
CA ALA A 307 -25.06 24.75 12.45
C ALA A 307 -25.73 25.45 11.26
N THR A 308 -27.06 25.35 11.13
CA THR A 308 -27.80 25.93 10.00
C THR A 308 -28.08 27.43 10.14
N THR A 309 -28.17 27.96 11.36
CA THR A 309 -28.70 29.32 11.61
C THR A 309 -27.66 30.38 11.93
N THR A 310 -26.61 30.02 12.67
CA THR A 310 -25.67 31.01 13.24
C THR A 310 -24.31 31.05 12.53
N GLY A 311 -24.00 30.00 11.76
CA GLY A 311 -22.64 29.77 11.26
C GLY A 311 -21.63 29.42 12.36
N GLU A 312 -22.07 29.20 13.60
CA GLU A 312 -21.24 28.77 14.72
C GLU A 312 -20.92 27.27 14.65
N ALA A 313 -20.27 26.84 13.57
CA ALA A 313 -19.90 25.45 13.34
C ALA A 313 -19.09 24.84 14.50
N THR A 314 -18.31 25.65 15.22
CA THR A 314 -17.56 25.19 16.40
C THR A 314 -18.44 24.86 17.59
N ALA A 315 -19.51 25.64 17.81
CA ALA A 315 -20.43 25.39 18.92
C ALA A 315 -21.32 24.18 18.63
N ALA A 316 -21.79 24.05 17.38
CA ALA A 316 -22.51 22.87 16.91
C ALA A 316 -21.64 21.60 17.02
N GLN A 317 -20.37 21.69 16.62
CA GLN A 317 -19.44 20.56 16.71
C GLN A 317 -19.19 20.12 18.15
N ARG A 318 -18.97 21.05 19.09
CA ARG A 318 -18.80 20.69 20.52
C ARG A 318 -20.01 19.95 21.07
N GLU A 319 -21.20 20.36 20.63
CA GLU A 319 -22.44 19.71 21.05
C GLU A 319 -22.55 18.29 20.51
N ILE A 320 -22.23 18.10 19.23
CA ILE A 320 -22.24 16.77 18.60
C ILE A 320 -21.14 15.86 19.16
N GLU A 321 -19.94 16.37 19.41
CA GLU A 321 -18.87 15.61 20.07
C GLU A 321 -19.31 15.14 21.47
N ALA A 322 -19.98 16.00 22.26
CA ALA A 322 -20.52 15.62 23.56
C ALA A 322 -21.66 14.59 23.48
N LEU A 323 -22.44 14.59 22.39
CA LEU A 323 -23.45 13.56 22.10
C LEU A 323 -22.76 12.23 21.77
N LEU A 324 -21.75 12.24 20.89
CA LEU A 324 -21.00 11.05 20.50
C LEU A 324 -20.19 10.45 21.66
N ASP A 325 -19.75 11.25 22.63
CA ASP A 325 -19.15 10.75 23.87
C ASP A 325 -20.13 9.88 24.68
N LYS A 326 -21.44 10.16 24.60
CA LYS A 326 -22.49 9.37 25.24
C LYS A 326 -23.00 8.22 24.38
N SER A 327 -23.08 8.41 23.06
CA SER A 327 -23.56 7.42 22.08
C SER A 327 -22.67 7.43 20.84
N PRO A 328 -21.53 6.71 20.85
CA PRO A 328 -20.55 6.73 19.76
C PRO A 328 -21.08 6.21 18.41
N ASP A 329 -22.15 5.43 18.44
CA ASP A 329 -22.82 4.79 17.30
C ASP A 329 -24.05 5.55 16.81
N HIS A 330 -24.31 6.78 17.28
CA HIS A 330 -25.51 7.53 16.88
C HIS A 330 -25.42 7.98 15.40
N PRO A 331 -26.29 7.47 14.49
CA PRO A 331 -26.11 7.65 13.04
C PRO A 331 -26.12 9.10 12.59
N ASP A 332 -27.16 9.85 12.99
CA ASP A 332 -27.33 11.24 12.55
C ASP A 332 -26.24 12.17 13.10
N ALA A 333 -25.75 11.89 14.30
CA ALA A 333 -24.67 12.65 14.94
C ALA A 333 -23.33 12.38 14.25
N LEU A 334 -23.01 11.13 13.90
CA LEU A 334 -21.82 10.79 13.11
C LEU A 334 -21.86 11.47 11.74
N PHE A 335 -23.01 11.45 11.07
CA PHE A 335 -23.17 12.11 9.77
C PHE A 335 -22.93 13.61 9.87
N LEU A 336 -23.62 14.29 10.81
CA LEU A 336 -23.50 15.74 11.01
C LEU A 336 -22.09 16.14 11.48
N ASN A 337 -21.45 15.36 12.35
CA ASN A 337 -20.08 15.64 12.77
C ASN A 337 -19.10 15.56 11.60
N GLY A 338 -19.30 14.59 10.71
CA GLY A 338 -18.54 14.46 9.47
C GLY A 338 -18.68 15.71 8.58
N GLU A 339 -19.91 16.18 8.33
CA GLU A 339 -20.16 17.41 7.56
C GLU A 339 -19.50 18.64 8.23
N LEU A 340 -19.57 18.77 9.56
CA LEU A 340 -18.94 19.87 10.30
C LEU A 340 -17.40 19.80 10.25
N HIS A 341 -16.82 18.60 10.23
CA HIS A 341 -15.38 18.42 10.07
C HIS A 341 -14.92 18.71 8.64
N GLU A 342 -15.67 18.26 7.62
CA GLU A 342 -15.41 18.55 6.21
C GLU A 342 -15.47 20.06 5.94
N ALA A 343 -16.55 20.73 6.36
CA ALA A 343 -16.69 22.18 6.24
C ALA A 343 -15.56 22.96 6.96
N GLY A 344 -15.02 22.38 8.04
CA GLY A 344 -13.87 22.91 8.76
C GLY A 344 -12.50 22.53 8.18
N GLY A 345 -12.44 21.83 7.03
CA GLY A 345 -11.20 21.41 6.37
C GLY A 345 -10.45 20.27 7.09
N ARG A 346 -11.10 19.55 8.00
CA ARG A 346 -10.52 18.44 8.78
C ARG A 346 -10.94 17.10 8.17
N PHE A 347 -10.48 16.85 6.95
CA PHE A 347 -10.93 15.72 6.13
C PHE A 347 -10.70 14.34 6.78
N GLN A 348 -9.60 14.16 7.54
CA GLN A 348 -9.39 12.90 8.28
C GLN A 348 -10.48 12.66 9.32
N LYS A 349 -10.85 13.66 10.12
CA LYS A 349 -11.93 13.50 11.10
C LYS A 349 -13.28 13.28 10.43
N ALA A 350 -13.52 13.90 9.28
CA ALA A 350 -14.73 13.66 8.50
C ALA A 350 -14.79 12.20 8.02
N ARG A 351 -13.68 11.69 7.49
CA ARG A 351 -13.50 10.28 7.12
C ARG A 351 -13.80 9.36 8.30
N ASP A 352 -13.15 9.55 9.45
CA ASP A 352 -13.31 8.68 10.61
C ASP A 352 -14.78 8.58 11.06
N ASN A 353 -15.52 9.72 11.08
CA ASN A 353 -16.93 9.74 11.45
C ASN A 353 -17.82 9.00 10.44
N TRP A 354 -17.57 9.18 9.14
CA TRP A 354 -18.37 8.55 8.09
C TRP A 354 -18.01 7.08 7.84
N GLU A 355 -16.76 6.66 8.06
CA GLU A 355 -16.39 5.25 8.10
C GLU A 355 -17.09 4.56 9.27
N ASN A 356 -17.06 5.14 10.48
CA ASN A 356 -17.83 4.65 11.63
C ASN A 356 -19.34 4.57 11.33
N LEU A 357 -19.90 5.60 10.67
CA LEU A 357 -21.30 5.57 10.26
C LEU A 357 -21.58 4.43 9.27
N SER A 358 -20.65 4.14 8.37
CA SER A 358 -20.79 3.05 7.41
C SER A 358 -20.81 1.68 8.08
N ASP A 359 -20.31 1.52 9.30
CA ASP A 359 -20.44 0.29 10.07
C ASP A 359 -21.76 0.17 10.80
N VAL A 360 -22.28 1.28 11.30
CA VAL A 360 -23.57 1.32 11.99
C VAL A 360 -24.72 1.16 10.99
N GLU A 361 -24.69 1.95 9.92
CA GLU A 361 -25.74 2.00 8.92
C GLU A 361 -25.12 2.18 7.51
N PRO A 362 -24.69 1.09 6.85
CA PRO A 362 -24.00 1.14 5.55
C PRO A 362 -24.80 1.83 4.43
N PHE A 363 -26.13 1.91 4.57
CA PHE A 363 -27.04 2.53 3.61
C PHE A 363 -27.68 3.82 4.14
N TYR A 364 -27.05 4.47 5.13
CA TYR A 364 -27.47 5.78 5.61
C TYR A 364 -27.58 6.76 4.42
N PRO A 365 -28.64 7.60 4.37
CA PRO A 365 -28.85 8.54 3.27
C PRO A 365 -27.60 9.37 2.96
N ASP A 366 -27.24 9.47 1.68
CA ASP A 366 -26.08 10.20 1.14
C ASP A 366 -24.68 9.81 1.63
N LEU A 367 -24.53 8.99 2.68
CA LEU A 367 -23.24 8.61 3.26
C LEU A 367 -22.25 8.09 2.21
N ASN A 368 -22.65 7.07 1.44
CA ASN A 368 -21.77 6.44 0.45
C ASN A 368 -21.30 7.43 -0.63
N TYR A 369 -22.14 8.41 -0.96
CA TYR A 369 -21.78 9.46 -1.90
C TYR A 369 -20.80 10.44 -1.26
N ARG A 370 -21.11 10.93 -0.05
CA ARG A 370 -20.27 11.88 0.71
C ARG A 370 -18.88 11.32 1.00
N LEU A 371 -18.82 10.15 1.61
CA LEU A 371 -17.57 9.46 1.93
C LEU A 371 -16.78 9.14 0.65
N GLY A 372 -17.46 8.66 -0.40
CA GLY A 372 -16.83 8.38 -1.68
C GLY A 372 -16.22 9.61 -2.36
N VAL A 373 -16.88 10.77 -2.30
CA VAL A 373 -16.35 12.04 -2.82
C VAL A 373 -15.20 12.56 -1.97
N LEU A 374 -15.33 12.52 -0.64
CA LEU A 374 -14.28 12.93 0.30
C LEU A 374 -12.99 12.15 0.03
N LEU A 375 -13.08 10.82 -0.08
CA LEU A 375 -11.94 9.96 -0.40
C LEU A 375 -11.35 10.30 -1.77
N ALA A 376 -12.18 10.46 -2.81
CA ALA A 376 -11.70 10.79 -4.15
C ALA A 376 -10.97 12.14 -4.22
N ASP A 377 -11.45 13.16 -3.51
CA ASP A 377 -10.97 14.54 -3.63
C ASP A 377 -9.80 14.83 -2.66
N HIS A 378 -9.72 14.13 -1.51
CA HIS A 378 -8.74 14.42 -0.45
C HIS A 378 -7.78 13.26 -0.11
N PHE A 379 -8.05 12.03 -0.58
CA PHE A 379 -7.27 10.83 -0.29
C PHE A 379 -6.99 10.05 -1.60
N PRO A 380 -6.20 10.61 -2.53
CA PRO A 380 -6.04 10.07 -3.88
C PRO A 380 -5.44 8.64 -3.92
N GLU A 381 -4.69 8.25 -2.88
CA GLU A 381 -4.21 6.89 -2.66
C GLU A 381 -5.35 5.88 -2.42
N ASP A 382 -6.48 6.32 -1.88
CA ASP A 382 -7.63 5.48 -1.50
C ASP A 382 -8.70 5.43 -2.61
N TYR A 383 -8.29 5.61 -3.86
CA TYR A 383 -9.20 5.66 -5.01
C TYR A 383 -10.04 4.37 -5.19
N LEU A 384 -9.56 3.22 -4.72
CA LEU A 384 -10.32 1.97 -4.72
C LEU A 384 -11.46 2.00 -3.71
N ASP A 385 -11.22 2.57 -2.52
CA ASP A 385 -12.21 2.72 -1.46
C ASP A 385 -13.26 3.73 -1.89
N ALA A 386 -12.81 4.88 -2.41
CA ALA A 386 -13.67 5.88 -3.03
C ALA A 386 -14.56 5.27 -4.13
N ALA A 387 -14.00 4.44 -5.01
CA ALA A 387 -14.75 3.76 -6.07
C ALA A 387 -15.76 2.74 -5.54
N ALA A 388 -15.45 2.06 -4.43
CA ALA A 388 -16.35 1.11 -3.79
C ALA A 388 -17.55 1.82 -3.15
N TYR A 389 -17.33 2.90 -2.39
CA TYR A 389 -18.41 3.72 -1.80
C TYR A 389 -19.27 4.39 -2.89
N LEU A 390 -18.66 5.00 -3.91
CA LEU A 390 -19.42 5.59 -5.01
C LEU A 390 -20.22 4.54 -5.80
N ARG A 391 -19.69 3.33 -5.98
CA ARG A 391 -20.46 2.21 -6.56
C ARG A 391 -21.70 1.91 -5.72
N ARG A 392 -21.61 1.92 -4.39
CA ARG A 392 -22.79 1.74 -3.51
C ARG A 392 -23.79 2.88 -3.68
N ALA A 393 -23.31 4.13 -3.72
CA ALA A 393 -24.16 5.29 -3.95
C ALA A 393 -24.98 5.15 -5.25
N THR A 394 -24.41 4.57 -6.32
CA THR A 394 -25.16 4.31 -7.56
C THR A 394 -26.27 3.26 -7.45
N LYS A 395 -26.26 2.43 -6.39
CA LYS A 395 -27.29 1.42 -6.12
C LYS A 395 -28.41 1.95 -5.21
N ALA A 396 -28.29 3.16 -4.66
CA ALA A 396 -29.31 3.75 -3.81
C ALA A 396 -30.64 3.93 -4.57
N LYS A 397 -31.77 3.86 -3.85
CA LYS A 397 -33.12 3.99 -4.43
C LYS A 397 -33.30 5.31 -5.19
N GLU A 398 -32.69 6.38 -4.69
CA GLU A 398 -32.73 7.73 -5.26
C GLU A 398 -31.31 8.20 -5.64
N ALA A 399 -30.54 7.34 -6.30
CA ALA A 399 -29.18 7.66 -6.71
C ALA A 399 -29.11 8.91 -7.61
N SER A 400 -28.28 9.88 -7.22
CA SER A 400 -28.11 11.14 -7.95
C SER A 400 -27.27 10.96 -9.21
N GLY A 401 -27.50 11.79 -10.24
CA GLY A 401 -26.65 11.82 -11.43
C GLY A 401 -25.17 12.11 -11.10
N ASP A 402 -24.88 12.87 -10.04
CA ASP A 402 -23.51 13.16 -9.61
C ASP A 402 -22.80 11.92 -9.05
N ALA A 403 -23.49 11.06 -8.30
CA ALA A 403 -22.92 9.79 -7.83
C ALA A 403 -22.45 8.91 -9.00
N PHE A 404 -23.25 8.83 -10.07
CA PHE A 404 -22.86 8.14 -11.30
C PHE A 404 -21.68 8.81 -12.01
N TYR A 405 -21.64 10.14 -12.05
CA TYR A 405 -20.54 10.91 -12.64
C TYR A 405 -19.23 10.71 -11.88
N ARG A 406 -19.22 10.90 -10.56
CA ARG A 406 -18.04 10.73 -9.69
C ARG A 406 -17.50 9.31 -9.76
N TYR A 407 -18.38 8.30 -9.72
CA TYR A 407 -17.95 6.91 -9.93
C TYR A 407 -17.32 6.72 -11.31
N ALA A 408 -17.89 7.32 -12.35
CA ALA A 408 -17.34 7.22 -13.70
C ALA A 408 -15.96 7.88 -13.86
N VAL A 409 -15.69 8.98 -13.14
CA VAL A 409 -14.37 9.63 -13.16
C VAL A 409 -13.30 8.70 -12.60
N LEU A 410 -13.54 8.05 -11.46
CA LEU A 410 -12.61 7.06 -10.91
C LEU A 410 -12.42 5.86 -11.84
N LEU A 411 -13.51 5.37 -12.44
CA LEU A 411 -13.46 4.32 -13.46
C LEU A 411 -12.66 4.74 -14.70
N ALA A 412 -12.71 6.00 -15.12
CA ALA A 412 -11.99 6.48 -16.29
C ALA A 412 -10.50 6.73 -16.03
N GLY A 413 -10.17 7.15 -14.81
CA GLY A 413 -8.82 7.46 -14.35
C GLY A 413 -8.15 6.25 -13.67
N PRO A 414 -7.93 6.29 -12.34
CA PRO A 414 -7.03 5.37 -11.63
C PRO A 414 -7.51 3.91 -11.62
N VAL A 415 -8.80 3.64 -11.83
CA VAL A 415 -9.33 2.27 -11.91
C VAL A 415 -9.24 1.71 -13.35
N GLU A 416 -9.05 2.56 -14.36
CA GLU A 416 -8.80 2.20 -15.76
C GLU A 416 -9.89 1.36 -16.48
N ARG A 417 -11.15 1.46 -16.05
CA ARG A 417 -12.33 0.80 -16.63
C ARG A 417 -13.17 1.72 -17.52
N ARG A 418 -12.56 2.23 -18.60
CA ARG A 418 -13.15 3.26 -19.50
C ARG A 418 -14.52 2.91 -20.10
N LYS A 419 -14.75 1.66 -20.51
CA LYS A 419 -16.06 1.24 -21.06
C LYS A 419 -17.18 1.34 -20.02
N LYS A 420 -16.89 0.94 -18.78
CA LYS A 420 -17.82 1.05 -17.66
C LYS A 420 -18.05 2.51 -17.30
N ALA A 421 -17.00 3.34 -17.31
CA ALA A 421 -17.13 4.78 -17.11
C ALA A 421 -18.13 5.41 -18.10
N ILE A 422 -18.04 5.08 -19.40
CA ILE A 422 -19.01 5.56 -20.41
C ILE A 422 -20.45 5.15 -20.07
N LYS A 423 -20.67 3.90 -19.63
CA LYS A 423 -22.00 3.42 -19.21
C LYS A 423 -22.53 4.22 -18.01
N GLN A 424 -21.68 4.48 -17.02
CA GLN A 424 -22.07 5.27 -15.85
C GLN A 424 -22.34 6.74 -16.21
N LEU A 425 -21.54 7.36 -17.08
CA LEU A 425 -21.79 8.74 -17.56
C LEU A 425 -23.11 8.85 -18.32
N LYS A 426 -23.43 7.87 -19.17
CA LYS A 426 -24.74 7.84 -19.84
C LYS A 426 -25.88 7.75 -18.82
N LYS A 427 -25.72 6.98 -17.74
CA LYS A 427 -26.72 6.91 -16.67
C LYS A 427 -26.81 8.21 -15.86
N ALA A 428 -25.68 8.85 -15.58
CA ALA A 428 -25.62 10.18 -14.95
C ALA A 428 -26.43 11.21 -15.76
N ILE A 429 -26.26 11.22 -17.08
CA ILE A 429 -26.97 12.11 -18.01
C ILE A 429 -28.45 11.75 -18.13
N GLU A 430 -28.81 10.47 -18.09
CA GLU A 430 -30.21 10.03 -18.10
C GLU A 430 -30.97 10.55 -16.87
N ILE A 431 -30.34 10.50 -15.69
CA ILE A 431 -30.91 10.97 -14.43
C ILE A 431 -30.88 12.50 -14.36
N SER A 432 -29.76 13.12 -14.75
CA SER A 432 -29.54 14.55 -14.71
C SER A 432 -29.09 15.07 -16.08
N PRO A 433 -30.02 15.31 -17.03
CA PRO A 433 -29.67 15.76 -18.39
C PRO A 433 -28.90 17.09 -18.43
N SER A 434 -29.04 17.93 -17.41
CA SER A 434 -28.33 19.21 -17.26
C SER A 434 -26.91 19.09 -16.68
N HIS A 435 -26.41 17.88 -16.43
CA HIS A 435 -25.08 17.68 -15.82
C HIS A 435 -23.94 17.93 -16.82
N ALA A 436 -23.49 19.18 -16.93
CA ALA A 436 -22.48 19.61 -17.91
C ALA A 436 -21.17 18.80 -17.85
N ALA A 437 -20.65 18.56 -16.65
CA ALA A 437 -19.41 17.80 -16.47
C ALA A 437 -19.50 16.34 -16.94
N ALA A 438 -20.66 15.69 -16.78
CA ALA A 438 -20.88 14.34 -17.26
C ALA A 438 -20.90 14.28 -18.80
N HIS A 439 -21.54 15.26 -19.45
CA HIS A 439 -21.50 15.40 -20.92
C HIS A 439 -20.08 15.65 -21.43
N TYR A 440 -19.32 16.51 -20.76
CA TYR A 440 -17.94 16.80 -21.14
C TYR A 440 -17.04 15.55 -21.00
N GLN A 441 -17.11 14.86 -19.86
CA GLN A 441 -16.33 13.64 -19.64
C GLN A 441 -16.72 12.53 -20.62
N LEU A 442 -18.00 12.43 -20.97
CA LEU A 442 -18.47 11.50 -22.00
C LEU A 442 -17.88 11.86 -23.37
N ALA A 443 -17.82 13.15 -23.71
CA ALA A 443 -17.20 13.60 -24.94
C ALA A 443 -15.73 13.19 -25.04
N VAL A 444 -14.95 13.42 -23.97
CA VAL A 444 -13.53 13.03 -23.89
C VAL A 444 -13.36 11.52 -24.10
N LEU A 445 -14.16 10.69 -23.42
CA LEU A 445 -14.04 9.24 -23.53
C LEU A 445 -14.48 8.71 -24.91
N LEU A 446 -15.55 9.26 -25.50
CA LEU A 446 -15.99 8.89 -26.85
C LEU A 446 -14.96 9.28 -27.90
N HIS A 447 -14.34 10.47 -27.76
CA HIS A 447 -13.27 10.90 -28.65
C HIS A 447 -12.07 9.96 -28.56
N GLY A 448 -11.68 9.56 -27.35
CA GLY A 448 -10.62 8.56 -27.13
C GLY A 448 -10.94 7.17 -27.74
N GLN A 449 -12.21 6.84 -27.98
CA GLN A 449 -12.64 5.62 -28.68
C GLN A 449 -12.80 5.80 -30.20
N GLY A 450 -12.61 7.02 -30.73
CA GLY A 450 -12.85 7.33 -32.14
C GLY A 450 -14.32 7.54 -32.50
N GLU A 451 -15.25 7.58 -31.54
CA GLU A 451 -16.66 7.92 -31.76
C GLU A 451 -16.85 9.44 -31.89
N LEU A 452 -16.26 10.03 -32.92
CA LEU A 452 -16.12 11.49 -33.08
C LEU A 452 -17.47 12.23 -33.11
N VAL A 453 -18.49 11.64 -33.75
CA VAL A 453 -19.83 12.25 -33.84
C VAL A 453 -20.50 12.29 -32.45
N GLY A 454 -20.42 11.18 -31.72
CA GLY A 454 -20.94 11.09 -30.35
C GLY A 454 -20.21 12.05 -29.42
N ALA A 455 -18.87 12.11 -29.53
CA ALA A 455 -18.04 13.03 -28.78
C ALA A 455 -18.40 14.50 -29.04
N GLN A 456 -18.56 14.87 -30.31
CA GLN A 456 -18.94 16.24 -30.68
C GLN A 456 -20.32 16.62 -30.16
N ASN A 457 -21.31 15.73 -30.23
CA ASN A 457 -22.66 15.99 -29.73
C ASN A 457 -22.69 16.17 -28.21
N ALA A 458 -21.98 15.30 -27.49
CA ALA A 458 -21.83 15.42 -26.04
C ALA A 458 -21.10 16.72 -25.66
N PHE A 459 -20.03 17.07 -26.36
CA PHE A 459 -19.30 18.33 -26.15
C PHE A 459 -20.16 19.57 -26.40
N LYS A 460 -20.92 19.60 -27.50
CA LYS A 460 -21.86 20.70 -27.79
C LYS A 460 -22.90 20.87 -26.68
N THR A 461 -23.40 19.76 -26.16
CA THR A 461 -24.36 19.76 -25.05
C THR A 461 -23.70 20.29 -23.77
N ALA A 462 -22.49 19.85 -23.44
CA ALA A 462 -21.73 20.34 -22.30
C ALA A 462 -21.51 21.87 -22.37
N VAL A 463 -21.09 22.40 -23.52
CA VAL A 463 -20.91 23.85 -23.74
C VAL A 463 -22.22 24.63 -23.65
N GLY A 464 -23.32 24.04 -24.13
CA GLY A 464 -24.65 24.64 -24.04
C GLY A 464 -25.15 24.75 -22.60
N LEU A 465 -24.73 23.84 -21.73
CA LEU A 465 -25.08 23.82 -20.30
C LEU A 465 -24.12 24.68 -19.46
N ASP A 466 -22.81 24.63 -19.75
CA ASP A 466 -21.79 25.44 -19.09
C ASP A 466 -20.74 25.92 -20.09
N ARG A 467 -20.65 27.25 -20.23
CA ARG A 467 -19.72 27.89 -21.17
C ARG A 467 -18.26 27.77 -20.74
N ALA A 468 -17.96 27.36 -19.51
CA ALA A 468 -16.58 27.09 -19.07
C ALA A 468 -15.87 26.04 -19.93
N TYR A 469 -16.62 25.12 -20.54
CA TYR A 469 -16.06 24.09 -21.43
C TYR A 469 -15.70 24.60 -22.84
N ASP A 470 -16.10 25.83 -23.22
CA ASP A 470 -15.87 26.42 -24.56
C ASP A 470 -14.47 27.09 -24.67
N THR A 471 -13.42 26.28 -24.53
CA THR A 471 -12.02 26.75 -24.65
C THR A 471 -11.49 26.56 -26.07
N PRO A 472 -10.48 27.34 -26.51
CA PRO A 472 -9.83 27.13 -27.81
C PRO A 472 -9.31 25.70 -28.01
N VAL A 473 -8.75 25.11 -26.95
CA VAL A 473 -8.24 23.74 -26.93
C VAL A 473 -9.37 22.72 -27.16
N ASN A 474 -10.49 22.87 -26.44
CA ASN A 474 -11.61 21.95 -26.60
C ASN A 474 -12.30 22.09 -27.96
N ARG A 475 -12.44 23.32 -28.48
CA ARG A 475 -12.96 23.55 -29.83
C ARG A 475 -12.11 22.89 -30.90
N GLN A 476 -10.79 22.93 -30.74
CA GLN A 476 -9.86 22.24 -31.64
C GLN A 476 -9.99 20.71 -31.51
N ALA A 477 -10.08 20.19 -30.28
CA ALA A 477 -10.17 18.76 -30.02
C ALA A 477 -11.46 18.11 -30.55
N PHE A 478 -12.61 18.81 -30.51
CA PHE A 478 -13.92 18.26 -30.91
C PHE A 478 -14.44 18.80 -32.26
N ALA A 479 -13.57 19.38 -33.09
CA ALA A 479 -13.93 19.80 -34.44
C ALA A 479 -14.22 18.59 -35.36
N SER A 480 -15.25 18.70 -36.20
CA SER A 480 -15.66 17.67 -37.16
C SER A 480 -14.71 17.62 -38.38
N ALA A 481 -14.13 16.46 -38.72
CA ALA A 481 -13.28 16.26 -39.91
C ALA A 481 -13.95 15.29 -40.93
N PRO A 482 -13.57 15.27 -42.25
CA PRO A 482 -12.37 14.51 -42.65
C PRO A 482 -11.60 14.98 -43.93
N ALA A 483 -10.29 14.69 -44.04
CA ALA A 483 -9.63 14.14 -45.24
C ALA A 483 -8.09 14.02 -45.06
N ALA A 484 -7.53 12.97 -45.65
CA ALA A 484 -6.10 12.72 -45.77
C ALA A 484 -5.50 13.36 -47.05
N VAL A 485 -4.17 13.55 -47.01
CA VAL A 485 -3.19 13.66 -48.11
C VAL A 485 -2.75 15.07 -48.59
N GLU A 486 -1.42 15.18 -48.68
CA GLU A 486 -0.54 16.07 -49.49
C GLU A 486 -0.11 17.46 -48.96
N MET A 487 1.18 17.54 -48.58
CA MET A 487 2.05 18.62 -49.06
C MET A 487 2.54 18.22 -50.47
N PRO A 488 2.54 19.09 -51.50
CA PRO A 488 3.48 20.24 -51.55
C PRO A 488 3.03 21.52 -52.30
N GLU A 489 3.90 22.55 -52.16
CA GLU A 489 4.21 23.75 -52.97
C GLU A 489 3.22 24.93 -53.19
N VAL A 490 3.45 25.97 -52.38
CA VAL A 490 3.83 27.36 -52.74
C VAL A 490 3.17 28.00 -53.97
N VAL A 491 2.29 28.98 -53.70
CA VAL A 491 2.14 30.19 -54.54
C VAL A 491 2.34 31.41 -53.64
N VAL A 492 3.51 32.02 -53.77
CA VAL A 492 3.87 33.31 -53.18
C VAL A 492 3.63 34.41 -54.21
N ALA A 493 2.91 35.44 -53.78
CA ALA A 493 3.02 36.81 -54.26
C ALA A 493 2.61 37.70 -53.08
N GLY A 494 3.40 38.62 -52.51
CA GLY A 494 4.75 39.12 -52.75
C GLY A 494 4.87 40.40 -51.90
N THR A 495 5.81 40.41 -50.96
CA THR A 495 6.08 41.39 -49.88
C THR A 495 6.86 42.63 -50.40
N PRO A 496 7.14 43.70 -49.60
CA PRO A 496 8.13 43.70 -48.49
C PRO A 496 7.63 44.47 -47.22
N ALA A 497 8.13 44.30 -45.99
CA ALA A 497 9.39 43.74 -45.54
C ALA A 497 9.22 43.08 -44.15
N GLU A 498 9.77 41.87 -44.04
CA GLU A 498 10.13 41.17 -42.80
C GLU A 498 11.37 41.79 -42.12
N GLU A 499 11.56 43.10 -42.24
CA GLU A 499 12.67 43.78 -41.57
C GLU A 499 12.39 44.02 -40.08
N ASP A 500 11.13 44.06 -39.62
CA ASP A 500 10.86 44.43 -38.22
C ASP A 500 10.85 43.22 -37.26
N ALA A 501 10.41 42.05 -37.73
CA ALA A 501 10.36 40.85 -36.89
C ALA A 501 11.71 40.12 -36.81
N LEU A 502 12.45 40.04 -37.93
CA LEU A 502 13.79 39.46 -37.93
C LEU A 502 14.83 40.44 -37.37
N ALA A 503 14.66 41.76 -37.50
CA ALA A 503 15.48 42.71 -36.76
C ALA A 503 15.13 42.71 -35.27
N SER A 504 13.86 42.59 -34.88
CA SER A 504 13.51 42.46 -33.46
C SER A 504 14.02 41.15 -32.87
N LEU A 505 14.02 40.04 -33.62
CA LEU A 505 14.53 38.76 -33.15
C LEU A 505 16.07 38.71 -33.18
N LYS A 506 16.72 39.24 -34.22
CA LYS A 506 18.19 39.40 -34.25
C LYS A 506 18.67 40.43 -33.23
N LYS A 507 17.90 41.46 -32.93
CA LYS A 507 18.17 42.42 -31.85
C LYS A 507 17.97 41.76 -30.49
N SER A 508 16.92 40.97 -30.27
CA SER A 508 16.76 40.21 -29.03
C SER A 508 17.85 39.14 -28.85
N ILE A 509 18.30 38.48 -29.93
CA ILE A 509 19.39 37.50 -29.90
C ILE A 509 20.75 38.20 -29.74
N ALA A 510 20.98 39.33 -30.41
CA ALA A 510 22.20 40.14 -30.25
C ALA A 510 22.25 40.88 -28.91
N ASP A 511 21.11 41.27 -28.33
CA ASP A 511 20.97 41.84 -26.99
C ASP A 511 21.17 40.73 -25.95
N LEU A 512 20.71 39.49 -26.20
CA LEU A 512 21.04 38.31 -25.38
C LEU A 512 22.51 37.92 -25.48
N GLU A 513 23.11 37.93 -26.67
CA GLU A 513 24.53 37.66 -26.89
C GLU A 513 25.41 38.79 -26.34
N ALA A 514 25.00 40.05 -26.43
CA ALA A 514 25.67 41.18 -25.81
C ALA A 514 25.49 41.19 -24.29
N MET A 515 24.33 40.77 -23.75
CA MET A 515 24.13 40.57 -22.31
C MET A 515 24.93 39.37 -21.79
N ILE A 516 25.09 38.31 -22.57
CA ILE A 516 25.96 37.17 -22.23
C ILE A 516 27.42 37.59 -22.34
N LYS A 517 27.80 38.38 -23.35
CA LYS A 517 29.16 38.88 -23.54
C LYS A 517 29.54 39.99 -22.56
N ASP A 518 28.60 40.82 -22.11
CA ASP A 518 28.76 41.79 -21.02
C ASP A 518 28.75 41.08 -19.67
N ARG A 519 28.01 39.97 -19.50
CA ARG A 519 28.09 39.11 -18.31
C ARG A 519 29.42 38.36 -18.25
N ASP A 520 29.94 37.91 -19.40
CA ASP A 520 31.21 37.20 -19.52
C ASP A 520 32.40 38.16 -19.51
N ALA A 521 32.26 39.41 -19.99
CA ALA A 521 33.24 40.48 -19.89
C ALA A 521 33.26 41.14 -18.49
N ALA A 522 32.10 41.27 -17.83
CA ALA A 522 32.01 41.65 -16.41
C ALA A 522 32.52 40.53 -15.48
N ALA A 523 32.54 39.28 -15.94
CA ALA A 523 33.22 38.17 -15.26
C ALA A 523 34.72 38.08 -15.58
N ALA A 524 35.23 38.84 -16.57
CA ALA A 524 36.62 38.85 -16.99
C ALA A 524 37.44 40.04 -16.46
N GLU A 525 36.83 41.02 -15.78
CA GLU A 525 37.56 42.06 -15.05
C GLU A 525 37.51 41.80 -13.53
N SER A 526 38.68 41.36 -13.05
CA SER A 526 39.05 40.95 -11.69
C SER A 526 38.26 41.54 -10.51
N SER A 527 37.62 40.66 -9.76
CA SER A 527 37.44 40.77 -8.30
C SER A 527 37.59 39.38 -7.66
N PRO A 528 38.18 39.29 -6.47
CA PRO A 528 38.90 38.10 -5.99
C PRO A 528 37.96 36.91 -5.79
N ALA A 529 38.49 35.70 -6.03
CA ALA A 529 37.77 34.43 -5.99
C ALA A 529 36.79 34.33 -4.80
N PRO A 530 35.50 34.04 -5.02
CA PRO A 530 34.59 33.76 -3.93
C PRO A 530 35.04 32.49 -3.22
N ALA A 531 35.15 32.55 -1.89
CA ALA A 531 35.44 31.38 -1.07
C ALA A 531 34.45 30.25 -1.40
N SER A 532 34.95 29.02 -1.51
CA SER A 532 34.17 27.83 -1.84
C SER A 532 32.95 27.70 -0.91
N SER A 533 31.76 27.59 -1.47
CA SER A 533 30.53 27.27 -0.73
C SER A 533 30.77 26.03 0.16
N PRO A 534 30.31 26.02 1.42
CA PRO A 534 30.52 24.87 2.30
C PRO A 534 29.82 23.64 1.72
N LYS A 535 30.54 22.51 1.70
CA LYS A 535 30.02 21.23 1.19
C LYS A 535 28.83 20.76 2.05
N ILE A 536 27.87 20.06 1.45
CA ILE A 536 26.58 19.65 2.06
C ILE A 536 26.75 18.87 3.38
N GLY A 537 27.81 18.08 3.53
CA GLY A 537 28.11 17.28 4.71
C GLY A 537 28.92 18.01 5.80
N SER A 538 29.34 19.25 5.56
CA SER A 538 30.22 19.99 6.48
C SER A 538 29.58 20.11 7.87
N GLY A 539 30.35 19.74 8.90
CA GLY A 539 29.91 19.80 10.30
C GLY A 539 29.06 18.62 10.77
N LYS A 540 28.81 17.62 9.93
CA LYS A 540 28.11 16.38 10.31
C LYS A 540 29.07 15.20 10.40
N THR A 541 28.79 14.29 11.33
CA THR A 541 29.59 13.09 11.58
C THR A 541 28.85 11.82 11.17
N VAL A 542 29.51 10.97 10.38
CA VAL A 542 28.99 9.67 9.93
C VAL A 542 29.82 8.54 10.54
N PHE A 543 29.16 7.59 11.19
CA PHE A 543 29.76 6.37 11.70
C PHE A 543 29.56 5.22 10.71
N ILE A 544 30.63 4.59 10.24
CA ILE A 544 30.59 3.51 9.24
C ILE A 544 31.23 2.25 9.80
N SER A 545 30.44 1.19 9.96
CA SER A 545 30.96 -0.13 10.30
C SER A 545 31.44 -0.89 9.07
N GLY A 546 32.54 -1.63 9.18
CA GLY A 546 33.08 -2.40 8.05
C GLY A 546 33.77 -1.54 6.99
N ALA A 547 34.34 -0.40 7.37
CA ALA A 547 34.93 0.57 6.43
C ALA A 547 36.21 0.09 5.70
N THR A 548 36.80 -1.03 6.10
CA THR A 548 38.10 -1.51 5.60
C THR A 548 38.10 -2.05 4.16
N ALA A 549 36.94 -2.32 3.56
CA ALA A 549 36.81 -2.87 2.21
C ALA A 549 35.39 -2.68 1.63
N GLY A 550 35.22 -2.96 0.34
CA GLY A 550 33.94 -3.05 -0.35
C GLY A 550 33.05 -1.82 -0.16
N ILE A 551 31.75 -2.05 0.04
CA ILE A 551 30.71 -1.01 0.14
C ILE A 551 31.04 0.03 1.22
N GLY A 552 31.48 -0.39 2.41
CA GLY A 552 31.84 0.54 3.49
C GLY A 552 32.98 1.48 3.11
N ARG A 553 34.01 0.96 2.41
CA ARG A 553 35.13 1.78 1.92
C ARG A 553 34.68 2.74 0.82
N ALA A 554 33.87 2.28 -0.12
CA ALA A 554 33.31 3.11 -1.18
C ALA A 554 32.40 4.22 -0.62
N THR A 555 31.58 3.88 0.38
CA THR A 555 30.71 4.83 1.09
C THR A 555 31.51 5.91 1.81
N ALA A 556 32.60 5.52 2.50
CA ALA A 556 33.49 6.49 3.13
C ALA A 556 34.10 7.48 2.12
N ARG A 557 34.49 7.01 0.94
CA ARG A 557 34.99 7.86 -0.16
C ARG A 557 33.92 8.83 -0.66
N ALA A 558 32.72 8.33 -0.96
CA ALA A 558 31.61 9.15 -1.45
C ALA A 558 31.21 10.25 -0.45
N LEU A 559 31.17 9.93 0.86
CA LEU A 559 30.81 10.90 1.90
C LEU A 559 31.94 11.87 2.25
N ALA A 560 33.21 11.46 2.09
CA ALA A 560 34.33 12.40 2.22
C ALA A 560 34.32 13.47 1.11
N GLU A 561 33.89 13.11 -0.10
CA GLU A 561 33.70 14.06 -1.19
C GLU A 561 32.71 15.17 -0.80
N ASP A 562 31.63 14.81 -0.09
CA ASP A 562 30.61 15.73 0.47
C ASP A 562 31.04 16.47 1.75
N GLY A 563 32.23 16.20 2.28
CA GLY A 563 32.79 16.89 3.43
C GLY A 563 32.29 16.41 4.80
N TYR A 564 31.67 15.23 4.88
CA TYR A 564 31.30 14.61 6.16
C TYR A 564 32.54 14.22 6.96
N ARG A 565 32.51 14.39 8.29
CA ARG A 565 33.52 13.81 9.20
C ARG A 565 33.19 12.34 9.42
N LEU A 566 34.19 11.46 9.45
CA LEU A 566 33.93 10.01 9.42
C LEU A 566 34.53 9.26 10.62
N ILE A 567 33.70 8.51 11.33
CA ILE A 567 34.16 7.50 12.28
C ILE A 567 34.19 6.16 11.54
N LEU A 568 35.40 5.60 11.36
CA LEU A 568 35.63 4.42 10.55
C LEU A 568 35.92 3.22 11.46
N LEU A 569 34.98 2.27 11.51
CA LEU A 569 35.08 1.06 12.31
C LEU A 569 35.46 -0.15 11.44
N GLY A 570 36.43 -0.94 11.89
CA GLY A 570 36.73 -2.25 11.31
C GLY A 570 37.92 -2.94 11.98
N ARG A 571 38.11 -4.23 11.73
CA ARG A 571 39.12 -5.05 12.45
C ARG A 571 40.57 -4.81 12.00
N ARG A 572 40.77 -4.30 10.78
CA ARG A 572 42.09 -4.19 10.13
C ARG A 572 42.60 -2.76 10.26
N ARG A 573 43.34 -2.48 11.34
CA ARG A 573 43.86 -1.14 11.69
C ARG A 573 44.66 -0.49 10.55
N GLU A 574 45.48 -1.27 9.85
CA GLU A 574 46.32 -0.80 8.74
C GLU A 574 45.47 -0.23 7.60
N ARG A 575 44.44 -0.97 7.16
CA ARG A 575 43.53 -0.52 6.10
C ARG A 575 42.68 0.69 6.50
N LEU A 576 42.37 0.83 7.79
CA LEU A 576 41.72 2.03 8.29
C LEU A 576 42.67 3.25 8.19
N SER A 577 43.96 3.09 8.56
CA SER A 577 44.96 4.15 8.39
C SER A 577 45.16 4.52 6.93
N GLU A 578 45.23 3.54 6.03
CA GLU A 578 45.36 3.78 4.59
C GLU A 578 44.18 4.58 4.05
N LEU A 579 42.95 4.23 4.46
CA LEU A 579 41.76 4.95 4.07
C LEU A 579 41.74 6.37 4.66
N GLU A 580 42.06 6.54 5.94
CA GLU A 580 42.21 7.87 6.56
C GLU A 580 43.19 8.76 5.80
N ALA A 581 44.38 8.24 5.48
CA ALA A 581 45.38 8.98 4.72
C ALA A 581 44.85 9.37 3.33
N GLU A 582 44.20 8.42 2.62
CA GLU A 582 43.58 8.67 1.32
C GLU A 582 42.51 9.78 1.38
N LEU A 583 41.60 9.71 2.36
CA LEU A 583 40.49 10.66 2.49
C LEU A 583 40.96 12.04 2.92
N HIS A 584 41.94 12.10 3.82
CA HIS A 584 42.57 13.34 4.24
C HIS A 584 43.32 14.01 3.07
N GLU A 585 44.12 13.25 2.31
CA GLU A 585 44.86 13.76 1.15
C GLU A 585 43.94 14.30 0.05
N LYS A 586 42.87 13.57 -0.30
CA LYS A 586 41.96 13.95 -1.39
C LYS A 586 40.95 15.02 -1.03
N HIS A 587 40.46 15.03 0.21
CA HIS A 587 39.28 15.81 0.58
C HIS A 587 39.46 16.66 1.84
N GLY A 588 40.58 16.52 2.57
CA GLY A 588 40.83 17.27 3.82
C GLY A 588 39.87 16.90 4.95
N VAL A 589 39.25 15.72 4.88
CA VAL A 589 38.22 15.28 5.83
C VAL A 589 38.87 14.68 7.08
N GLU A 590 38.38 15.09 8.25
CA GLU A 590 38.75 14.47 9.52
C GLU A 590 38.16 13.06 9.63
N THR A 591 38.95 12.14 10.18
CA THR A 591 38.54 10.78 10.48
C THR A 591 38.87 10.38 11.92
N TYR A 592 38.07 9.47 12.48
CA TYR A 592 38.35 8.82 13.75
C TYR A 592 38.30 7.30 13.58
N LEU A 593 39.38 6.62 13.93
CA LEU A 593 39.54 5.19 13.64
C LEU A 593 39.21 4.33 14.86
N LEU A 594 38.29 3.38 14.68
CA LEU A 594 37.96 2.37 15.68
C LEU A 594 38.33 0.98 15.17
N SER A 595 39.37 0.39 15.77
CA SER A 595 39.84 -0.95 15.42
C SER A 595 39.24 -2.03 16.32
N ILE A 596 37.93 -2.25 16.21
CA ILE A 596 37.17 -3.15 17.09
C ILE A 596 36.31 -4.10 16.23
N ASP A 597 36.10 -5.31 16.71
CA ASP A 597 35.16 -6.27 16.12
C ASP A 597 33.73 -5.92 16.53
N VAL A 598 32.79 -5.89 15.58
CA VAL A 598 31.38 -5.58 15.87
C VAL A 598 30.72 -6.61 16.80
N ARG A 599 31.33 -7.78 17.00
CA ARG A 599 30.86 -8.80 17.93
C ARG A 599 31.20 -8.49 19.39
N ASP A 600 32.18 -7.61 19.63
CA ASP A 600 32.62 -7.22 20.97
C ASP A 600 31.68 -6.14 21.56
N ARG A 601 30.57 -6.58 22.14
CA ARG A 601 29.55 -5.70 22.75
C ARG A 601 30.16 -4.71 23.74
N ASP A 602 31.00 -5.20 24.64
CA ASP A 602 31.52 -4.42 25.76
C ASP A 602 32.60 -3.45 25.26
N GLY A 603 33.49 -3.92 24.37
CA GLY A 603 34.48 -3.07 23.72
C GLY A 603 33.87 -1.96 22.87
N LEU A 604 32.83 -2.23 22.08
CA LEU A 604 32.12 -1.21 21.31
C LEU A 604 31.44 -0.18 22.21
N THR A 605 30.77 -0.63 23.27
CA THR A 605 30.09 0.24 24.22
C THR A 605 31.10 1.18 24.89
N ALA A 606 32.23 0.64 25.37
CA ALA A 606 33.29 1.43 25.97
C ALA A 606 33.94 2.40 24.97
N ALA A 607 34.18 1.97 23.73
CA ALA A 607 34.80 2.81 22.70
C ALA A 607 33.90 3.97 22.26
N ILE A 608 32.60 3.74 22.10
CA ILE A 608 31.64 4.79 21.73
C ILE A 608 31.45 5.76 22.89
N ALA A 609 31.36 5.27 24.13
CA ALA A 609 31.26 6.12 25.32
C ALA A 609 32.52 6.95 25.60
N SER A 610 33.68 6.51 25.11
CA SER A 610 34.96 7.21 25.27
C SER A 610 35.36 8.06 24.06
N LEU A 611 34.47 8.23 23.08
CA LEU A 611 34.71 9.16 21.97
C LEU A 611 34.99 10.57 22.52
N PRO A 612 36.03 11.28 22.01
CA PRO A 612 36.26 12.66 22.39
C PRO A 612 35.01 13.51 22.13
N GLU A 613 34.85 14.60 22.90
CA GLU A 613 33.67 15.48 22.79
C GLU A 613 33.38 15.90 21.34
N ALA A 614 34.43 16.23 20.58
CA ALA A 614 34.35 16.61 19.16
C ALA A 614 33.79 15.51 18.23
N TRP A 615 33.76 14.25 18.67
CA TRP A 615 33.28 13.07 17.91
C TRP A 615 32.04 12.41 18.52
N SER A 616 31.63 12.86 19.72
CA SER A 616 30.51 12.28 20.47
C SER A 616 29.14 12.46 19.78
N THR A 617 29.02 13.47 18.91
CA THR A 617 27.81 13.69 18.11
C THR A 617 27.92 12.96 16.79
N ILE A 618 27.18 11.87 16.66
CA ILE A 618 27.04 11.07 15.44
C ILE A 618 25.68 11.38 14.82
N ASP A 619 25.68 11.91 13.59
CA ASP A 619 24.47 12.30 12.84
C ASP A 619 23.91 11.15 12.02
N VAL A 620 24.79 10.31 11.46
CA VAL A 620 24.41 9.16 10.63
C VAL A 620 25.14 7.91 11.09
N LEU A 621 24.42 6.83 11.32
CA LEU A 621 24.97 5.49 11.53
C LEU A 621 24.75 4.64 10.28
N ILE A 622 25.81 4.10 9.73
CA ILE A 622 25.78 3.15 8.61
C ILE A 622 26.22 1.78 9.12
N ASN A 623 25.25 0.90 9.33
CA ASN A 623 25.50 -0.50 9.67
C ASN A 623 25.82 -1.29 8.40
N ASN A 624 27.08 -1.24 7.99
CA ASN A 624 27.59 -1.91 6.79
C ASN A 624 28.35 -3.21 7.08
N ALA A 625 28.94 -3.37 8.27
CA ALA A 625 29.66 -4.59 8.62
C ALA A 625 28.74 -5.82 8.50
N GLY A 626 29.10 -6.75 7.63
CA GLY A 626 28.35 -7.97 7.38
C GLY A 626 29.14 -8.94 6.52
N LYS A 627 28.73 -10.21 6.50
CA LYS A 627 29.34 -11.25 5.66
C LYS A 627 28.36 -12.38 5.35
N ALA A 628 28.72 -13.18 4.35
CA ALA A 628 28.25 -14.54 4.16
C ALA A 628 29.42 -15.51 4.40
N LYS A 629 29.11 -16.72 4.86
CA LYS A 629 30.07 -17.82 5.07
C LYS A 629 29.46 -19.13 4.60
N GLY A 630 30.20 -19.87 3.77
CA GLY A 630 29.77 -21.16 3.25
C GLY A 630 28.73 -21.08 2.12
N VAL A 631 28.56 -22.24 1.49
CA VAL A 631 27.57 -22.53 0.44
C VAL A 631 27.02 -23.95 0.58
N ASP A 632 27.00 -24.46 1.79
CA ASP A 632 26.52 -25.82 2.07
C ASP A 632 25.00 -25.83 2.25
N PRO A 633 24.32 -26.92 1.86
CA PRO A 633 22.91 -27.10 2.21
C PRO A 633 22.75 -27.16 3.74
N ILE A 634 21.55 -26.84 4.23
CA ILE A 634 21.35 -26.60 5.68
C ILE A 634 21.75 -27.78 6.57
N HIS A 635 21.60 -29.03 6.10
CA HIS A 635 21.93 -30.23 6.87
C HIS A 635 23.43 -30.55 6.90
N GLU A 636 24.25 -29.84 6.13
CA GLU A 636 25.71 -30.01 6.06
C GLU A 636 26.47 -28.74 6.51
N GLY A 637 25.75 -27.67 6.86
CA GLY A 637 26.35 -26.37 7.14
C GLY A 637 27.21 -26.37 8.41
N SER A 638 28.29 -25.58 8.36
CA SER A 638 29.16 -25.32 9.50
C SER A 638 28.47 -24.45 10.55
N LEU A 639 28.37 -24.94 11.79
CA LEU A 639 27.82 -24.18 12.91
C LEU A 639 28.63 -22.90 13.18
N ASP A 640 29.96 -22.97 13.08
CA ASP A 640 30.84 -21.79 13.27
C ASP A 640 30.54 -20.70 12.24
N HIS A 641 30.23 -21.09 10.99
CA HIS A 641 29.81 -20.13 9.95
C HIS A 641 28.48 -19.47 10.30
N TRP A 642 27.54 -20.24 10.87
CA TRP A 642 26.23 -19.73 11.27
C TRP A 642 26.35 -18.73 12.42
N ASP A 643 27.08 -19.10 13.47
CA ASP A 643 27.35 -18.24 14.63
C ASP A 643 28.05 -16.95 14.19
N GLU A 644 29.07 -17.04 13.33
CA GLU A 644 29.78 -15.86 12.84
C GLU A 644 28.86 -14.93 12.03
N MET A 645 28.00 -15.48 11.16
CA MET A 645 27.04 -14.67 10.39
C MET A 645 26.01 -13.99 11.30
N ILE A 646 25.45 -14.71 12.28
CA ILE A 646 24.47 -14.15 13.22
C ILE A 646 25.11 -13.06 14.10
N ASP A 647 26.29 -13.34 14.65
CA ASP A 647 27.00 -12.42 15.53
C ASP A 647 27.40 -11.12 14.82
N VAL A 648 27.80 -11.21 13.55
CA VAL A 648 28.19 -10.02 12.78
C VAL A 648 26.96 -9.29 12.21
N ASN A 649 26.10 -10.00 11.47
CA ASN A 649 25.04 -9.38 10.68
C ASN A 649 23.88 -8.86 11.55
N LEU A 650 23.57 -9.55 12.65
CA LEU A 650 22.46 -9.20 13.54
C LEU A 650 22.95 -8.57 14.85
N LYS A 651 23.71 -9.32 15.66
CA LYS A 651 24.11 -8.82 16.99
C LYS A 651 25.00 -7.59 16.90
N GLY A 652 25.99 -7.59 16.02
CA GLY A 652 26.87 -6.43 15.81
C GLY A 652 26.13 -5.17 15.36
N LEU A 653 25.15 -5.32 14.45
CA LEU A 653 24.26 -4.24 14.04
C LEU A 653 23.46 -3.70 15.23
N LEU A 654 22.89 -4.59 16.05
CA LEU A 654 22.11 -4.20 17.23
C LEU A 654 22.97 -3.50 18.29
N TYR A 655 24.19 -3.97 18.52
CA TYR A 655 25.12 -3.36 19.49
C TYR A 655 25.47 -1.93 19.10
N LEU A 656 25.83 -1.70 17.83
CA LEU A 656 26.10 -0.35 17.32
C LEU A 656 24.87 0.56 17.42
N THR A 657 23.72 0.04 16.99
CA THR A 657 22.46 0.78 17.03
C THR A 657 22.12 1.19 18.47
N ARG A 658 22.21 0.27 19.43
CA ARG A 658 21.92 0.54 20.84
C ARG A 658 22.91 1.52 21.47
N ALA A 659 24.19 1.48 21.06
CA ALA A 659 25.20 2.39 21.59
C ALA A 659 25.06 3.83 21.05
N ILE A 660 24.53 4.02 19.83
CA ILE A 660 24.53 5.32 19.15
C ILE A 660 23.16 6.02 19.18
N THR A 661 22.06 5.28 18.97
CA THR A 661 20.72 5.87 18.86
C THR A 661 20.22 6.60 20.11
N PRO A 662 20.61 6.27 21.37
CA PRO A 662 20.22 7.08 22.53
C PRO A 662 20.64 8.54 22.42
N GLY A 663 21.82 8.82 21.86
CA GLY A 663 22.28 10.18 21.59
C GLY A 663 21.44 10.88 20.52
N MET A 664 21.05 10.17 19.45
CA MET A 664 20.16 10.71 18.42
C MET A 664 18.78 11.05 18.99
N VAL A 665 18.24 10.19 19.86
CA VAL A 665 16.95 10.39 20.54
C VAL A 665 16.99 11.63 21.44
N ALA A 666 18.05 11.77 22.25
CA ALA A 666 18.22 12.91 23.13
C ALA A 666 18.22 14.25 22.36
N ARG A 667 18.79 14.26 21.16
CA ARG A 667 18.88 15.44 20.28
C ARG A 667 17.71 15.57 19.29
N LYS A 668 16.81 14.58 19.24
CA LYS A 668 15.71 14.47 18.26
C LYS A 668 16.16 14.65 16.81
N SER A 669 17.33 14.10 16.48
CA SER A 669 17.96 14.22 15.17
C SER A 669 18.97 13.11 14.96
N GLY A 670 18.84 12.42 13.83
CA GLY A 670 19.79 11.40 13.40
C GLY A 670 19.24 10.57 12.25
N MET A 671 20.11 9.76 11.65
CA MET A 671 19.74 8.78 10.64
C MET A 671 20.46 7.45 10.86
N VAL A 672 19.77 6.33 10.66
CA VAL A 672 20.37 5.00 10.60
C VAL A 672 20.10 4.39 9.22
N ILE A 673 21.16 3.92 8.57
CA ILE A 673 21.10 3.18 7.31
C ILE A 673 21.69 1.79 7.54
N ASN A 674 20.88 0.77 7.31
CA ASN A 674 21.31 -0.62 7.39
C ASN A 674 21.62 -1.15 5.98
N VAL A 675 22.82 -1.70 5.77
CA VAL A 675 23.16 -2.38 4.51
C VAL A 675 22.61 -3.80 4.58
N ALA A 676 21.44 -4.01 3.99
CA ALA A 676 20.74 -5.27 3.88
C ALA A 676 21.30 -6.10 2.71
N SER A 677 20.42 -6.76 1.95
CA SER A 677 20.72 -7.48 0.70
C SER A 677 19.40 -7.87 0.03
N THR A 678 19.39 -8.16 -1.28
CA THR A 678 18.25 -8.85 -1.90
C THR A 678 17.94 -10.18 -1.21
N ALA A 679 18.95 -10.84 -0.62
CA ALA A 679 18.78 -12.04 0.22
C ALA A 679 17.95 -11.82 1.49
N GLY A 680 17.62 -10.57 1.84
CA GLY A 680 16.66 -10.22 2.89
C GLY A 680 15.22 -10.08 2.41
N LYS A 681 14.99 -10.22 1.10
CA LYS A 681 13.70 -10.09 0.41
C LYS A 681 13.31 -11.38 -0.31
N GLU A 682 14.29 -12.20 -0.64
CA GLU A 682 14.11 -13.51 -1.26
C GLU A 682 15.13 -14.49 -0.68
N VAL A 683 14.92 -15.79 -0.91
CA VAL A 683 15.80 -16.87 -0.45
C VAL A 683 16.35 -17.64 -1.65
N TYR A 684 17.51 -18.27 -1.49
CA TYR A 684 18.13 -19.09 -2.53
C TYR A 684 18.84 -20.32 -1.94
N PRO A 685 18.97 -21.42 -2.71
CA PRO A 685 19.66 -22.63 -2.27
C PRO A 685 21.07 -22.31 -1.75
N ASN A 686 21.48 -22.98 -0.68
CA ASN A 686 22.80 -22.80 -0.06
C ASN A 686 23.10 -21.37 0.46
N GLY A 687 22.06 -20.53 0.55
CA GLY A 687 22.09 -19.21 1.15
C GLY A 687 21.53 -19.14 2.57
N ASN A 688 21.06 -20.26 3.11
CA ASN A 688 20.23 -20.41 4.31
C ASN A 688 20.42 -19.33 5.41
N VAL A 689 21.46 -19.42 6.24
CA VAL A 689 21.66 -18.52 7.39
C VAL A 689 21.99 -17.10 6.94
N TYR A 690 22.67 -16.91 5.82
CA TYR A 690 22.86 -15.56 5.27
C TYR A 690 21.52 -14.90 4.92
N CYS A 691 20.63 -15.61 4.20
CA CYS A 691 19.29 -15.12 3.88
C CYS A 691 18.50 -14.83 5.15
N ALA A 692 18.53 -15.74 6.14
CA ALA A 692 17.86 -15.53 7.42
C ALA A 692 18.38 -14.29 8.16
N THR A 693 19.71 -14.09 8.22
CA THR A 693 20.26 -12.88 8.84
C THR A 693 19.87 -11.61 8.10
N LYS A 694 19.80 -11.62 6.77
CA LYS A 694 19.39 -10.43 5.99
C LYS A 694 17.88 -10.16 6.06
N HIS A 695 17.04 -11.18 6.20
CA HIS A 695 15.63 -11.01 6.57
C HIS A 695 15.50 -10.44 7.99
N GLY A 696 16.36 -10.87 8.92
CA GLY A 696 16.43 -10.30 10.26
C GLY A 696 16.84 -8.82 10.23
N VAL A 697 17.82 -8.43 9.42
CA VAL A 697 18.19 -7.01 9.21
C VAL A 697 17.02 -6.20 8.64
N ASP A 698 16.31 -6.75 7.67
CA ASP A 698 15.13 -6.10 7.08
C ASP A 698 14.02 -5.89 8.12
N ALA A 699 13.67 -6.93 8.88
CA ALA A 699 12.68 -6.83 9.95
C ALA A 699 13.10 -5.84 11.04
N LEU A 700 14.36 -5.91 11.49
CA LEU A 700 14.91 -4.98 12.48
C LEU A 700 14.90 -3.54 11.99
N THR A 701 15.20 -3.28 10.71
CA THR A 701 15.14 -1.93 10.13
C THR A 701 13.72 -1.37 10.21
N ARG A 702 12.72 -2.18 9.86
CA ARG A 702 11.30 -1.80 9.95
C ARG A 702 10.89 -1.53 11.40
N ALA A 703 11.26 -2.40 12.34
CA ALA A 703 10.98 -2.24 13.76
C ALA A 703 11.63 -0.96 14.34
N MET A 704 12.93 -0.74 14.07
CA MET A 704 13.65 0.46 14.51
C MET A 704 12.97 1.77 14.05
N ARG A 705 12.37 1.75 12.85
CA ARG A 705 11.63 2.91 12.34
C ARG A 705 10.40 3.21 13.20
N LEU A 706 9.63 2.19 13.54
CA LEU A 706 8.43 2.33 14.39
C LEU A 706 8.82 2.88 15.78
N ASP A 707 9.91 2.37 16.36
CA ASP A 707 10.39 2.81 17.67
C ASP A 707 10.86 4.27 17.67
N LEU A 708 11.55 4.71 16.60
CA LEU A 708 12.31 5.95 16.58
C LEU A 708 11.64 7.10 15.84
N VAL A 709 10.54 6.87 15.12
CA VAL A 709 9.82 7.91 14.36
C VAL A 709 9.34 9.06 15.25
N LYS A 710 8.84 8.76 16.45
CA LYS A 710 8.39 9.75 17.45
C LYS A 710 9.51 10.68 17.93
N HIS A 711 10.77 10.31 17.68
CA HIS A 711 11.96 11.07 18.03
C HIS A 711 12.57 11.83 16.84
N GLY A 712 11.95 11.77 15.65
CA GLY A 712 12.44 12.46 14.45
C GLY A 712 13.72 11.86 13.86
N ILE A 713 13.99 10.57 14.14
CA ILE A 713 15.15 9.85 13.60
C ILE A 713 14.73 9.13 12.32
N ARG A 714 15.50 9.30 11.26
CA ARG A 714 15.28 8.65 9.97
C ARG A 714 15.90 7.26 9.97
N ILE A 715 15.14 6.25 9.57
CA ILE A 715 15.62 4.86 9.48
C ILE A 715 15.31 4.33 8.08
N GLY A 716 16.33 3.78 7.42
CA GLY A 716 16.20 3.17 6.10
C GLY A 716 17.23 2.06 5.86
N GLN A 717 17.12 1.39 4.73
CA GLN A 717 18.08 0.37 4.30
C GLN A 717 18.39 0.46 2.81
N VAL A 718 19.55 -0.09 2.45
CA VAL A 718 19.93 -0.38 1.07
C VAL A 718 20.15 -1.90 0.94
N ALA A 719 19.49 -2.52 -0.02
CA ALA A 719 19.44 -3.96 -0.24
C ALA A 719 20.06 -4.32 -1.60
N PRO A 720 21.40 -4.34 -1.70
CA PRO A 720 22.07 -4.69 -2.94
C PRO A 720 22.05 -6.20 -3.19
N ALA A 721 22.11 -6.55 -4.48
CA ALA A 721 22.27 -7.93 -4.96
C ALA A 721 23.75 -8.33 -5.08
N MET A 722 24.17 -8.89 -6.21
CA MET A 722 25.58 -9.22 -6.46
C MET A 722 26.40 -7.95 -6.67
N VAL A 723 27.44 -7.76 -5.84
CA VAL A 723 28.32 -6.58 -5.86
C VAL A 723 29.79 -6.99 -5.98
N GLU A 724 30.45 -6.59 -7.06
CA GLU A 724 31.89 -6.74 -7.26
C GLU A 724 32.70 -5.60 -6.65
N GLU A 725 34.03 -5.67 -6.77
CA GLU A 725 34.99 -4.79 -6.07
C GLU A 725 34.83 -4.85 -4.54
N THR A 726 34.34 -5.98 -4.05
CA THR A 726 34.23 -6.30 -2.64
C THR A 726 35.01 -7.57 -2.32
N GLU A 727 35.25 -7.81 -1.04
CA GLU A 727 35.82 -9.08 -0.55
C GLU A 727 34.72 -10.09 -0.21
N PHE A 728 33.45 -9.83 -0.57
CA PHE A 728 32.31 -10.60 -0.09
C PHE A 728 32.41 -12.09 -0.47
N SER A 729 32.62 -12.39 -1.76
CA SER A 729 32.76 -13.77 -2.24
C SER A 729 34.01 -14.43 -1.69
N LEU A 730 35.13 -13.70 -1.58
CA LEU A 730 36.36 -14.23 -1.00
C LEU A 730 36.18 -14.65 0.45
N VAL A 731 35.49 -13.84 1.26
CA VAL A 731 35.15 -14.18 2.65
C VAL A 731 34.20 -15.38 2.70
N ARG A 732 33.22 -15.43 1.79
CA ARG A 732 32.22 -16.50 1.71
C ARG A 732 32.83 -17.87 1.43
N TYR A 733 33.89 -17.93 0.62
CA TYR A 733 34.64 -19.14 0.28
C TYR A 733 35.95 -19.29 1.08
N ASP A 734 36.01 -18.75 2.30
CA ASP A 734 37.14 -18.94 3.23
C ASP A 734 38.53 -18.60 2.66
N GLY A 735 38.59 -17.62 1.76
CA GLY A 735 39.83 -17.17 1.13
C GLY A 735 40.18 -17.90 -0.17
N ASP A 736 39.34 -18.82 -0.64
CA ASP A 736 39.52 -19.46 -1.95
C ASP A 736 39.23 -18.47 -3.09
N ALA A 737 40.31 -17.94 -3.66
CA ALA A 737 40.26 -16.93 -4.72
C ALA A 737 39.69 -17.47 -6.03
N GLU A 738 39.83 -18.76 -6.34
CA GLU A 738 39.27 -19.33 -7.57
C GLU A 738 37.76 -19.47 -7.45
N ARG A 739 37.26 -20.01 -6.34
CA ARG A 739 35.81 -20.11 -6.08
C ARG A 739 35.15 -18.75 -5.96
N ALA A 740 35.89 -17.71 -5.54
CA ALA A 740 35.37 -16.36 -5.42
C ALA A 740 35.13 -15.63 -6.77
N LYS A 741 35.64 -16.15 -7.90
CA LYS A 741 35.46 -15.58 -9.24
C LYS A 741 34.07 -15.84 -9.84
N ILE A 742 33.02 -15.53 -9.09
CA ILE A 742 31.63 -15.82 -9.47
C ILE A 742 31.00 -14.79 -10.43
N TYR A 743 31.72 -13.69 -10.70
CA TYR A 743 31.23 -12.54 -11.48
C TYR A 743 31.78 -12.50 -12.91
N GLY A 744 32.62 -13.43 -13.34
CA GLY A 744 33.39 -13.29 -14.60
C GLY A 744 32.55 -13.21 -15.88
N ASP A 745 31.31 -13.69 -15.82
CA ASP A 745 30.42 -13.96 -16.96
C ASP A 745 29.19 -13.03 -17.04
N PHE A 746 29.08 -12.03 -16.15
CA PHE A 746 28.07 -10.97 -16.22
C PHE A 746 28.58 -9.71 -15.51
N GLN A 747 27.91 -8.58 -15.69
CA GLN A 747 28.23 -7.30 -15.06
C GLN A 747 27.39 -7.12 -13.78
N PRO A 748 27.92 -7.41 -12.58
CA PRO A 748 27.24 -7.12 -11.32
C PRO A 748 27.28 -5.61 -11.01
N LEU A 749 26.61 -5.23 -9.92
CA LEU A 749 26.83 -3.92 -9.30
C LEU A 749 28.27 -3.79 -8.84
N ARG A 750 28.77 -2.56 -8.74
CA ARG A 750 30.06 -2.23 -8.12
C ARG A 750 29.84 -1.59 -6.76
N SER A 751 30.84 -1.67 -5.89
CA SER A 751 30.76 -1.04 -4.56
C SER A 751 30.42 0.48 -4.58
N PRO A 752 30.84 1.29 -5.58
CA PRO A 752 30.41 2.68 -5.71
C PRO A 752 28.91 2.87 -6.00
N ASP A 753 28.25 1.93 -6.69
CA ASP A 753 26.81 2.05 -7.00
C ASP A 753 25.96 2.00 -5.72
N VAL A 754 26.36 1.12 -4.80
CA VAL A 754 25.74 1.02 -3.47
C VAL A 754 26.07 2.26 -2.63
N ALA A 755 27.32 2.75 -2.70
CA ALA A 755 27.75 3.95 -1.98
C ALA A 755 26.97 5.19 -2.42
N GLU A 756 26.71 5.35 -3.72
CA GLU A 756 25.93 6.46 -4.26
C GLU A 756 24.46 6.37 -3.84
N SER A 757 23.90 5.16 -3.77
CA SER A 757 22.55 4.95 -3.20
C SER A 757 22.48 5.40 -1.74
N ILE A 758 23.50 5.08 -0.93
CA ILE A 758 23.60 5.53 0.47
C ILE A 758 23.75 7.06 0.54
N ARG A 759 24.62 7.65 -0.28
CA ARG A 759 24.81 9.10 -0.38
C ARG A 759 23.51 9.81 -0.73
N PHE A 760 22.77 9.28 -1.71
CA PHE A 760 21.44 9.76 -2.07
C PHE A 760 20.48 9.75 -0.88
N MET A 761 20.39 8.65 -0.12
CA MET A 761 19.53 8.56 1.06
C MET A 761 19.88 9.63 2.12
N ILE A 762 21.18 9.84 2.37
CA ILE A 762 21.65 10.80 3.38
C ILE A 762 21.29 12.24 2.99
N ASN A 763 21.49 12.58 1.70
CA ASN A 763 21.36 13.93 1.18
C ASN A 763 19.90 14.38 0.96
N GLN A 764 18.91 13.53 1.25
CA GLN A 764 17.51 13.93 1.19
C GLN A 764 17.15 14.99 2.24
N PRO A 765 16.19 15.89 1.96
CA PRO A 765 15.67 16.86 2.92
C PRO A 765 15.27 16.20 4.26
N ARG A 766 15.37 16.93 5.37
CA ARG A 766 15.17 16.36 6.73
C ARG A 766 13.80 15.69 6.93
N HIS A 767 12.76 16.17 6.25
CA HIS A 767 11.40 15.60 6.33
C HIS A 767 11.21 14.35 5.44
N VAL A 768 12.16 14.05 4.55
CA VAL A 768 12.14 12.89 3.66
C VAL A 768 12.97 11.77 4.28
N ASN A 769 12.36 10.60 4.41
CA ASN A 769 13.03 9.37 4.82
C ASN A 769 12.88 8.31 3.73
N ILE A 770 13.99 7.91 3.12
CA ILE A 770 14.00 6.80 2.15
C ILE A 770 14.04 5.50 2.94
N LEU A 771 12.98 4.71 2.81
CA LEU A 771 12.78 3.52 3.65
C LEU A 771 13.61 2.33 3.18
N ASP A 772 13.66 2.11 1.87
CA ASP A 772 14.22 0.91 1.27
C ASP A 772 14.66 1.20 -0.18
N ILE A 773 15.91 0.87 -0.51
CA ILE A 773 16.42 0.85 -1.88
C ILE A 773 16.89 -0.57 -2.20
N VAL A 774 16.18 -1.26 -3.08
CA VAL A 774 16.62 -2.54 -3.63
C VAL A 774 17.33 -2.28 -4.95
N LEU A 775 18.57 -2.77 -5.10
CA LEU A 775 19.34 -2.58 -6.33
C LEU A 775 19.95 -3.89 -6.82
N GLN A 776 19.84 -4.10 -8.12
CA GLN A 776 20.38 -5.25 -8.86
C GLN A 776 21.13 -4.72 -10.10
N GLY A 777 22.12 -5.48 -10.56
CA GLY A 777 22.68 -5.24 -11.89
C GLY A 777 21.61 -5.55 -12.95
N THR A 778 21.65 -4.88 -14.10
CA THR A 778 20.69 -5.10 -15.19
C THR A 778 20.63 -6.55 -15.70
N GLN A 779 21.72 -7.30 -15.54
CA GLN A 779 21.81 -8.74 -15.84
C GLN A 779 21.30 -9.64 -14.71
N GLN A 780 20.74 -9.09 -13.63
CA GLN A 780 20.24 -9.85 -12.50
C GLN A 780 18.79 -9.50 -12.21
N ALA A 781 17.91 -10.51 -12.19
CA ALA A 781 16.49 -10.33 -11.85
C ALA A 781 16.14 -10.92 -10.46
N SER A 782 16.90 -11.91 -10.01
CA SER A 782 16.77 -12.51 -8.68
C SER A 782 18.11 -13.06 -8.19
N SER A 783 18.13 -13.62 -6.98
CA SER A 783 19.30 -14.30 -6.44
C SER A 783 19.75 -15.52 -7.26
N THR A 784 18.86 -16.08 -8.09
CA THR A 784 19.12 -17.25 -8.94
C THR A 784 19.01 -16.97 -10.44
N VAL A 785 18.33 -15.90 -10.85
CA VAL A 785 18.15 -15.51 -12.25
C VAL A 785 19.15 -14.42 -12.62
N VAL A 786 20.20 -14.83 -13.33
CA VAL A 786 21.28 -13.96 -13.84
C VAL A 786 21.50 -14.25 -15.31
N ASP A 787 21.38 -13.23 -16.16
CA ASP A 787 21.81 -13.26 -17.56
C ASP A 787 23.34 -13.29 -17.62
N ARG A 788 23.89 -14.49 -17.85
CA ARG A 788 25.33 -14.77 -17.94
C ARG A 788 25.84 -14.74 -19.39
N SER A 789 25.21 -13.97 -20.26
CA SER A 789 25.62 -13.81 -21.67
C SER A 789 26.94 -13.04 -21.87
N GLY A 790 27.64 -12.67 -20.79
CA GLY A 790 28.90 -11.94 -20.84
C GLY A 790 28.75 -10.47 -20.44
N ARG A 791 29.89 -9.82 -20.16
CA ARG A 791 29.97 -8.42 -19.72
C ARG A 791 29.90 -7.41 -20.86
N GLU A 792 30.22 -7.84 -22.08
CA GLU A 792 30.45 -6.96 -23.24
C GLU A 792 29.25 -6.03 -23.54
N ARG A 793 28.03 -6.52 -23.32
CA ARG A 793 26.78 -5.76 -23.52
C ARG A 793 26.68 -4.49 -22.64
N PHE A 794 27.38 -4.46 -21.51
CA PHE A 794 27.37 -3.37 -20.55
C PHE A 794 28.75 -2.76 -20.33
N ALA A 795 29.71 -3.08 -21.21
CA ALA A 795 30.96 -2.34 -21.26
C ALA A 795 30.63 -0.88 -21.62
N PRO A 796 31.27 0.10 -20.96
CA PRO A 796 31.14 1.50 -21.39
C PRO A 796 31.54 1.59 -22.87
N GLU A 797 30.74 2.28 -23.67
CA GLU A 797 31.11 2.60 -25.05
C GLU A 797 32.48 3.27 -25.01
N GLU A 798 33.47 2.75 -25.73
CA GLU A 798 34.76 3.42 -25.86
C GLU A 798 34.50 4.81 -26.48
N GLU A 799 34.74 5.87 -25.70
CA GLU A 799 34.58 7.28 -26.10
C GLU A 799 35.41 7.67 -27.33
#